data_AF-A0A323TGE2-F1
#
_entry.id   AF-A0A323TGE2-F1
#
_cell.length_a   1.000
_cell.length_b   1.000
_cell.length_c   1.000
_cell.angle_alpha   90.00
_cell.angle_beta   90.00
_cell.angle_gamma   90.00
#
_symmetry.space_group_name_H-M   'P 1'
#
loop_
_entity.id
_entity.type
_entity.pdbx_description
1 polymer ?
#
loop_
_entity_poly.entity_id
_entity_poly.type
_entity_poly.pdbx_seq_one_letter_code
_entity_poly.pdbx_strand_id
1 'polypeptide(L)'
;MLKNKRPFIISIILLSILMIAWGLSYVVASGPIIQDEAFEEAIRAEIDYEIGEIRPDQLTQIEHLQIRDANITNIDGIEHFTSLTSLDLRDNQIQDISSLSELDSLTDLNLRGNRLNNIEALAALSNLEELNLRENAIQDISSLENLTELADVNLRYNNITNLEPLQDLNNLRDRLYLEGNPITDFSPVIDYYGEINETDIDPEEYSENQDLAPVFSHPGGFYEENVELELTSPEEEGTIFYTLDGSVPDPVDNADQTYEYSGKIFIDENNDEEPTLSMIPTNFIDDRRGWNKPGTPQDQGTVVRAVIVDENDNVSSVTTQTYFVNIQSSLPVFSLSTDAENFFDDEMGIYVPGIHHEDSDWTGNYYQRGREWERPIHVEYYESNGNLAFSQDAGVRIHGGFSRRFAQKTLRLYSRSDYGESRFSYQFFEDKEMDDFNRILLRNSGNDWGMTMFRDAAMQRLIGHLDLDHQSAQPSLVFLNGEFWGIHNIRDRLDKHFLETHHGADRDHFTILDGEGTISDGLETGVEDYAELIDYVQDNDLSHEEHYEYVQNNMDIENYTQYYATQIYNANSDWPHNNISFWRYENLNNEAVTTDELDGRWRWFLYDVDRSLGYEDYDHNTIEMTTSSVNPGRDEEWPNVLLRSLLENEDYKHKFINEMADHLNTTFNTDRVIQTIDEMEAMIEPEVERHIHRWGIPESVADWEEEVEIMREFAVNRPNIVRQHLSENFEVDGTANVEINFDSDQGRIQINSIDLREGTPGVTDPENWSGEYFTGIPITLTVTPNEGYTFTGWGDEIDSDSETIEITLEDDITLEPQFN
;
A
#
# COMPACT_ATOMS: atom_id res chain seq x y z
N MET A 1 -77.92 9.82 -13.71
CA MET A 1 -78.79 11.01 -13.66
C MET A 1 -78.25 11.96 -12.60
N LEU A 2 -77.75 13.13 -13.04
CA LEU A 2 -77.61 14.45 -12.38
C LEU A 2 -77.47 14.61 -10.84
N LYS A 3 -76.31 15.19 -10.49
CA LYS A 3 -76.06 16.41 -9.66
C LYS A 3 -76.45 16.48 -8.16
N ASN A 4 -75.42 16.47 -7.31
CA ASN A 4 -74.76 17.64 -6.67
C ASN A 4 -75.64 18.65 -5.87
N LYS A 5 -75.36 18.85 -4.56
CA LYS A 5 -74.70 20.07 -3.99
C LYS A 5 -74.76 20.18 -2.44
N ARG A 6 -73.59 20.58 -1.90
CA ARG A 6 -73.09 21.02 -0.57
C ARG A 6 -73.88 22.19 0.11
N PRO A 7 -73.69 22.55 1.42
CA PRO A 7 -72.37 22.84 2.03
C PRO A 7 -72.12 22.54 3.53
N PHE A 8 -70.83 22.32 3.84
CA PHE A 8 -70.21 22.32 5.17
C PHE A 8 -69.07 23.36 5.11
N ILE A 9 -69.38 24.62 5.44
CA ILE A 9 -68.43 25.74 5.51
C ILE A 9 -68.65 26.34 6.89
N ILE A 10 -67.73 26.08 7.83
CA ILE A 10 -67.41 26.91 9.02
C ILE A 10 -66.20 26.33 9.81
N SER A 11 -65.80 25.07 9.63
CA SER A 11 -64.70 24.47 10.44
C SER A 11 -63.26 24.59 9.89
N ILE A 12 -63.02 25.16 8.71
CA ILE A 12 -61.67 25.16 8.08
C ILE A 12 -60.88 26.47 8.31
N ILE A 13 -61.52 27.56 8.74
CA ILE A 13 -60.84 28.87 8.89
C ILE A 13 -60.15 29.03 10.27
N LEU A 14 -60.42 28.14 11.24
CA LEU A 14 -59.72 28.14 12.54
C LEU A 14 -58.49 27.23 12.59
N LEU A 15 -58.33 26.30 11.64
CA LEU A 15 -57.10 25.49 11.52
C LEU A 15 -55.99 26.21 10.74
N SER A 16 -56.33 27.13 9.84
CA SER A 16 -55.34 27.87 9.05
C SER A 16 -54.68 29.04 9.80
N ILE A 17 -55.25 29.49 10.92
CA ILE A 17 -54.64 30.55 11.76
C ILE A 17 -53.81 29.96 12.91
N LEU A 18 -54.00 28.68 13.27
CA LEU A 18 -53.14 27.99 14.24
C LEU A 18 -51.86 27.41 13.61
N MET A 19 -51.85 27.12 12.31
CA MET A 19 -50.63 26.68 11.61
C MET A 19 -49.68 27.84 11.24
N ILE A 20 -50.12 29.09 11.29
CA ILE A 20 -49.29 30.27 10.99
C ILE A 20 -48.64 30.85 12.27
N ALA A 21 -48.93 30.29 13.45
CA ALA A 21 -48.40 30.76 14.74
C ALA A 21 -47.53 29.73 15.48
N TRP A 22 -47.15 28.62 14.84
CA TRP A 22 -46.10 27.71 15.33
C TRP A 22 -44.91 27.57 14.37
N GLY A 23 -44.91 28.35 13.28
CA GLY A 23 -43.66 28.82 12.67
C GLY A 23 -43.19 30.03 13.45
N LEU A 24 -42.47 29.81 14.55
CA LEU A 24 -41.52 30.71 15.24
C LEU A 24 -41.13 30.13 16.62
N SER A 25 -40.66 28.91 16.60
CA SER A 25 -39.48 28.53 17.38
C SER A 25 -38.57 27.83 16.39
N TYR A 26 -37.82 28.66 15.66
CA TYR A 26 -36.58 28.26 15.02
C TYR A 26 -35.73 27.71 16.18
N VAL A 27 -35.86 26.41 16.44
CA VAL A 27 -34.73 25.67 16.97
C VAL A 27 -33.75 25.78 15.82
N VAL A 28 -32.70 26.58 16.03
CA VAL A 28 -31.48 26.43 15.23
C VAL A 28 -31.24 24.93 15.24
N ALA A 29 -31.42 24.25 14.10
CA ALA A 29 -31.01 22.88 14.00
C ALA A 29 -29.51 22.92 14.32
N SER A 30 -29.16 22.50 15.54
CA SER A 30 -27.81 22.04 15.82
C SER A 30 -27.54 21.02 14.73
N GLY A 31 -26.41 21.13 14.03
CA GLY A 31 -26.03 20.17 13.01
C GLY A 31 -26.05 18.72 13.53
N PRO A 32 -25.72 17.75 12.67
CA PRO A 32 -25.67 16.36 13.10
C PRO A 32 -24.77 16.23 14.33
N ILE A 33 -25.25 15.47 15.31
CA ILE A 33 -24.55 15.27 16.59
C ILE A 33 -23.27 14.43 16.42
N ILE A 34 -23.18 13.68 15.32
CA ILE A 34 -22.01 12.94 14.87
C ILE A 34 -21.61 13.57 13.54
N GLN A 35 -20.36 14.02 13.41
CA GLN A 35 -19.89 14.75 12.22
C GLN A 35 -19.03 13.89 11.29
N ASP A 36 -18.38 12.87 11.84
CA ASP A 36 -17.60 11.91 11.07
C ASP A 36 -18.59 10.96 10.37
N GLU A 37 -18.58 10.96 9.03
CA GLU A 37 -19.55 10.21 8.23
C GLU A 37 -19.41 8.70 8.44
N ALA A 38 -18.18 8.20 8.56
CA ALA A 38 -17.94 6.78 8.78
C ALA A 38 -18.40 6.36 10.18
N PHE A 39 -18.18 7.21 11.19
CA PHE A 39 -18.70 6.99 12.53
C PHE A 39 -20.25 7.05 12.55
N GLU A 40 -20.86 8.00 11.83
CA GLU A 40 -22.31 8.11 11.70
C GLU A 40 -22.89 6.85 11.05
N GLU A 41 -22.32 6.39 9.93
CA GLU A 41 -22.75 5.21 9.20
C GLU A 41 -22.67 3.94 10.07
N ALA A 42 -21.56 3.75 10.77
CA ALA A 42 -21.38 2.61 11.66
C ALA A 42 -22.41 2.62 12.82
N ILE A 43 -22.72 3.80 13.37
CA ILE A 43 -23.77 3.92 14.39
C ILE A 43 -25.12 3.57 13.80
N ARG A 44 -25.44 4.01 12.58
CA ARG A 44 -26.71 3.68 11.91
C ARG A 44 -26.89 2.18 11.73
N ALA A 45 -25.81 1.47 11.39
CA ALA A 45 -25.81 0.03 11.30
C ALA A 45 -26.13 -0.62 12.66
N GLU A 46 -25.53 -0.13 13.74
CA GLU A 46 -25.76 -0.67 15.10
C GLU A 46 -27.21 -0.45 15.58
N ILE A 47 -27.81 0.71 15.27
CA ILE A 47 -29.18 1.03 15.71
C ILE A 47 -30.29 0.66 14.71
N ASP A 48 -29.94 -0.01 13.60
CA ASP A 48 -30.87 -0.36 12.51
C ASP A 48 -31.69 0.86 12.04
N TYR A 49 -31.00 1.95 11.71
CA TYR A 49 -31.61 3.27 11.43
C TYR A 49 -31.09 3.94 10.15
N GLU A 50 -31.68 3.54 9.03
CA GLU A 50 -31.28 3.97 7.68
C GLU A 50 -31.68 5.42 7.32
N ILE A 51 -32.77 5.97 7.89
CA ILE A 51 -33.34 7.25 7.42
C ILE A 51 -33.69 8.21 8.57
N GLY A 52 -33.07 9.39 8.54
CA GLY A 52 -33.33 10.52 9.44
C GLY A 52 -32.14 10.86 10.35
N GLU A 53 -32.16 12.04 10.98
CA GLU A 53 -31.10 12.45 11.93
C GLU A 53 -31.07 11.55 13.17
N ILE A 54 -29.89 11.07 13.53
CA ILE A 54 -29.65 10.35 14.79
C ILE A 54 -29.86 11.33 15.95
N ARG A 55 -30.68 10.93 16.93
CA ARG A 55 -30.96 11.74 18.11
C ARG A 55 -30.33 11.13 19.35
N PRO A 56 -29.88 11.95 20.33
CA PRO A 56 -29.23 11.42 21.52
C PRO A 56 -30.05 10.38 22.27
N ASP A 57 -31.39 10.51 22.31
CA ASP A 57 -32.27 9.55 22.99
C ASP A 57 -32.23 8.14 22.39
N GLN A 58 -31.84 8.00 21.11
CA GLN A 58 -31.65 6.70 20.46
C GLN A 58 -30.35 6.01 20.91
N LEU A 59 -29.36 6.78 21.35
CA LEU A 59 -28.01 6.29 21.70
C LEU A 59 -27.91 5.89 23.18
N THR A 60 -28.73 6.49 24.04
CA THR A 60 -28.66 6.30 25.50
C THR A 60 -28.89 4.86 26.00
N GLN A 61 -29.32 3.91 25.16
CA GLN A 61 -29.57 2.51 25.55
C GLN A 61 -28.51 1.54 25.03
N ILE A 62 -27.52 2.02 24.28
CA ILE A 62 -26.47 1.17 23.71
C ILE A 62 -25.42 0.93 24.79
N GLU A 63 -25.22 -0.34 25.14
CA GLU A 63 -24.29 -0.78 26.19
C GLU A 63 -22.96 -1.27 25.59
N HIS A 64 -22.97 -1.74 24.34
CA HIS A 64 -21.81 -2.25 23.64
C HIS A 64 -21.74 -1.64 22.24
N LEU A 65 -20.58 -1.14 21.83
CA LEU A 65 -20.36 -0.60 20.50
C LEU A 65 -19.01 -1.11 19.96
N GLN A 66 -19.03 -1.66 18.75
CA GLN A 66 -17.83 -2.14 18.07
C GLN A 66 -17.78 -1.60 16.65
N ILE A 67 -16.77 -0.77 16.37
CA ILE A 67 -16.57 -0.18 15.05
C ILE A 67 -15.08 -0.22 14.77
N ARG A 68 -14.66 -1.23 14.01
CA ARG A 68 -13.26 -1.53 13.72
C ARG A 68 -12.97 -1.26 12.27
N ASP A 69 -11.78 -0.74 11.95
CA ASP A 69 -11.33 -0.61 10.55
C ASP A 69 -12.34 0.15 9.68
N ALA A 70 -12.83 1.27 10.22
CA ALA A 70 -13.87 2.08 9.60
C ALA A 70 -13.36 3.48 9.22
N ASN A 71 -12.04 3.70 9.22
CA ASN A 71 -11.43 4.99 8.93
C ASN A 71 -11.97 6.17 9.77
N ILE A 72 -12.43 5.91 10.99
CA ILE A 72 -12.96 6.98 11.86
C ILE A 72 -11.83 7.90 12.29
N THR A 73 -12.02 9.20 12.11
CA THR A 73 -11.07 10.23 12.53
C THR A 73 -11.56 11.04 13.73
N ASN A 74 -12.88 11.19 13.86
CA ASN A 74 -13.52 11.96 14.93
C ASN A 74 -14.70 11.17 15.55
N ILE A 75 -14.70 11.07 16.88
CA ILE A 75 -15.75 10.38 17.65
C ILE A 75 -16.68 11.34 18.41
N ASP A 76 -16.71 12.62 18.07
CA ASP A 76 -17.69 13.57 18.59
C ASP A 76 -19.12 13.04 18.40
N GLY A 77 -19.93 13.13 19.45
CA GLY A 77 -21.25 12.52 19.53
C GLY A 77 -21.27 11.23 20.35
N ILE A 78 -20.11 10.59 20.59
CA ILE A 78 -20.00 9.41 21.47
C ILE A 78 -20.42 9.73 22.93
N GLU A 79 -20.32 10.97 23.38
CA GLU A 79 -20.74 11.41 24.73
C GLU A 79 -22.24 11.19 24.98
N HIS A 80 -23.04 10.96 23.93
CA HIS A 80 -24.47 10.66 24.03
C HIS A 80 -24.77 9.19 24.33
N PHE A 81 -23.78 8.29 24.28
CA PHE A 81 -23.89 6.87 24.60
C PHE A 81 -23.77 6.64 26.11
N THR A 82 -24.63 7.30 26.89
CA THR A 82 -24.48 7.38 28.37
C THR A 82 -24.64 6.06 29.12
N SER A 83 -25.01 4.97 28.45
CA SER A 83 -25.11 3.63 29.04
C SER A 83 -24.01 2.68 28.54
N LEU A 84 -23.05 3.19 27.77
CA LEU A 84 -21.99 2.39 27.18
C LEU A 84 -21.09 1.81 28.27
N THR A 85 -20.98 0.49 28.29
CA THR A 85 -20.08 -0.26 29.18
C THR A 85 -18.89 -0.82 28.41
N SER A 86 -19.05 -1.13 27.12
CA SER A 86 -17.96 -1.63 26.27
C SER A 86 -17.87 -0.87 24.95
N LEU A 87 -16.66 -0.42 24.61
CA LEU A 87 -16.36 0.32 23.39
C LEU A 87 -15.11 -0.26 22.72
N ASP A 88 -15.25 -0.66 21.46
CA ASP A 88 -14.15 -1.18 20.64
C ASP A 88 -14.06 -0.37 19.35
N LEU A 89 -13.04 0.48 19.27
CA LEU A 89 -12.73 1.38 18.16
C LEU A 89 -11.34 1.09 17.58
N ARG A 90 -10.90 -0.17 17.66
CA ARG A 90 -9.57 -0.54 17.19
C ARG A 90 -9.40 -0.32 15.68
N ASP A 91 -8.15 -0.12 15.28
CA ASP A 91 -7.71 -0.06 13.89
C ASP A 91 -8.49 1.06 13.15
N ASN A 92 -8.49 2.27 13.71
CA ASN A 92 -9.09 3.49 13.12
C ASN A 92 -8.04 4.62 13.06
N GLN A 93 -8.45 5.85 12.74
CA GLN A 93 -7.54 7.00 12.61
C GLN A 93 -7.75 8.07 13.69
N ILE A 94 -8.26 7.67 14.86
CA ILE A 94 -8.67 8.60 15.93
C ILE A 94 -7.45 9.24 16.57
N GLN A 95 -7.50 10.57 16.73
CA GLN A 95 -6.47 11.36 17.43
C GLN A 95 -7.01 12.03 18.70
N ASP A 96 -8.28 12.44 18.70
CA ASP A 96 -8.93 13.13 19.81
C ASP A 96 -10.02 12.23 20.41
N ILE A 97 -9.87 11.91 21.70
CA ILE A 97 -10.82 11.11 22.48
C ILE A 97 -11.47 11.92 23.61
N SER A 98 -11.40 13.25 23.57
CA SER A 98 -11.91 14.13 24.62
C SER A 98 -13.41 13.93 24.92
N SER A 99 -14.18 13.55 23.91
CA SER A 99 -15.61 13.22 24.03
C SER A 99 -15.89 11.97 24.88
N LEU A 100 -14.90 11.10 25.13
CA LEU A 100 -15.07 9.95 26.02
C LEU A 100 -15.20 10.35 27.50
N SER A 101 -14.74 11.54 27.90
CA SER A 101 -14.59 11.92 29.31
C SER A 101 -15.88 11.94 30.15
N GLU A 102 -17.06 11.91 29.52
CA GLU A 102 -18.36 11.86 30.21
C GLU A 102 -18.95 10.43 30.32
N LEU A 103 -18.30 9.41 29.74
CA LEU A 103 -18.80 8.04 29.69
C LEU A 103 -18.39 7.22 30.92
N ASP A 104 -18.79 7.69 32.11
CA ASP A 104 -18.41 7.11 33.40
C ASP A 104 -18.82 5.63 33.59
N SER A 105 -19.72 5.10 32.76
CA SER A 105 -20.17 3.71 32.81
C SER A 105 -19.28 2.72 32.05
N LEU A 106 -18.28 3.20 31.30
CA LEU A 106 -17.35 2.35 30.55
C LEU A 106 -16.51 1.48 31.50
N THR A 107 -16.54 0.17 31.24
CA THR A 107 -15.72 -0.85 31.88
C THR A 107 -14.67 -1.41 30.91
N ASP A 108 -14.98 -1.50 29.62
CA ASP A 108 -14.11 -2.11 28.60
C ASP A 108 -13.86 -1.15 27.44
N LEU A 109 -12.60 -0.79 27.20
CA LEU A 109 -12.21 0.16 26.15
C LEU A 109 -11.06 -0.38 25.30
N ASN A 110 -11.27 -0.49 24.00
CA ASN A 110 -10.23 -0.84 23.04
C ASN A 110 -10.07 0.26 21.98
N LEU A 111 -8.89 0.87 21.97
CA LEU A 111 -8.45 1.91 21.04
C LEU A 111 -7.14 1.52 20.36
N ARG A 112 -6.85 0.20 20.26
CA ARG A 112 -5.66 -0.31 19.57
C ARG A 112 -5.56 0.25 18.15
N GLY A 113 -4.37 0.48 17.62
CA GLY A 113 -4.20 0.80 16.20
C GLY A 113 -4.88 2.10 15.83
N ASN A 114 -4.61 3.16 16.59
CA ASN A 114 -5.11 4.50 16.34
C ASN A 114 -3.93 5.49 16.33
N ARG A 115 -4.20 6.79 16.26
CA ARG A 115 -3.18 7.85 16.18
C ARG A 115 -3.09 8.66 17.48
N LEU A 116 -3.33 8.02 18.62
CA LEU A 116 -3.39 8.69 19.92
C LEU A 116 -2.00 9.03 20.44
N ASN A 117 -1.81 10.27 20.87
CA ASN A 117 -0.66 10.70 21.68
C ASN A 117 -1.09 11.34 23.03
N ASN A 118 -2.37 11.71 23.15
CA ASN A 118 -2.95 12.34 24.32
C ASN A 118 -4.17 11.53 24.78
N ILE A 119 -4.10 11.02 26.01
CA ILE A 119 -5.14 10.20 26.62
C ILE A 119 -5.71 10.81 27.90
N GLU A 120 -5.62 12.13 28.08
CA GLU A 120 -6.10 12.83 29.28
C GLU A 120 -7.59 12.57 29.57
N ALA A 121 -8.39 12.36 28.51
CA ALA A 121 -9.82 12.07 28.62
C ALA A 121 -10.12 10.83 29.48
N LEU A 122 -9.20 9.86 29.53
CA LEU A 122 -9.37 8.62 30.28
C LEU A 122 -9.35 8.83 31.80
N ALA A 123 -8.77 9.94 32.29
CA ALA A 123 -8.66 10.22 33.73
C ALA A 123 -10.03 10.32 34.45
N ALA A 124 -11.10 10.56 33.69
CA ALA A 124 -12.46 10.63 34.21
C ALA A 124 -13.17 9.26 34.28
N LEU A 125 -12.64 8.22 33.64
CA LEU A 125 -13.29 6.92 33.44
C LEU A 125 -12.98 5.93 34.57
N SER A 126 -13.33 6.30 35.80
CA SER A 126 -12.90 5.59 37.02
C SER A 126 -13.43 4.15 37.16
N ASN A 127 -14.35 3.71 36.31
CA ASN A 127 -14.91 2.35 36.31
C ASN A 127 -14.27 1.43 35.24
N LEU A 128 -13.26 1.89 34.50
CA LEU A 128 -12.57 1.05 33.53
C LEU A 128 -11.89 -0.14 34.22
N GLU A 129 -12.18 -1.34 33.72
CA GLU A 129 -11.64 -2.63 34.13
C GLU A 129 -10.68 -3.18 33.05
N GLU A 130 -11.02 -3.03 31.76
CA GLU A 130 -10.21 -3.49 30.63
C GLU A 130 -9.85 -2.32 29.68
N LEU A 131 -8.56 -2.17 29.37
CA LEU A 131 -8.05 -1.08 28.52
C LEU A 131 -6.99 -1.58 27.54
N ASN A 132 -7.23 -1.36 26.24
CA ASN A 132 -6.27 -1.65 25.20
C ASN A 132 -5.93 -0.40 24.39
N LEU A 133 -4.68 0.05 24.49
CA LEU A 133 -4.10 1.20 23.81
C LEU A 133 -2.90 0.81 22.93
N ARG A 134 -2.74 -0.49 22.63
CA ARG A 134 -1.65 -1.01 21.81
C ARG A 134 -1.54 -0.28 20.46
N GLU A 135 -0.33 -0.13 19.90
CA GLU A 135 -0.13 0.43 18.55
C GLU A 135 -0.72 1.85 18.44
N ASN A 136 -0.17 2.76 19.23
CA ASN A 136 -0.46 4.19 19.21
C ASN A 136 0.86 4.98 19.37
N ALA A 137 0.81 6.29 19.55
CA ALA A 137 1.97 7.16 19.75
C ALA A 137 2.03 7.76 21.18
N ILE A 138 1.58 7.02 22.18
CA ILE A 138 1.42 7.51 23.55
C ILE A 138 2.77 7.55 24.27
N GLN A 139 3.05 8.68 24.93
CA GLN A 139 4.23 8.83 25.80
C GLN A 139 3.85 9.09 27.26
N ASP A 140 2.79 9.87 27.50
CA ASP A 140 2.30 10.25 28.83
C ASP A 140 1.07 9.42 29.21
N ILE A 141 1.21 8.62 30.25
CA ILE A 141 0.13 7.78 30.81
C ILE A 141 -0.37 8.26 32.18
N SER A 142 -0.10 9.52 32.54
CA SER A 142 -0.53 10.09 33.84
C SER A 142 -2.04 10.04 34.05
N SER A 143 -2.85 10.04 32.98
CA SER A 143 -4.29 9.88 33.08
C SER A 143 -4.74 8.54 33.67
N LEU A 144 -3.88 7.52 33.71
CA LEU A 144 -4.19 6.21 34.28
C LEU A 144 -4.02 6.15 35.81
N GLU A 145 -3.36 7.14 36.44
CA GLU A 145 -2.91 7.11 37.86
C GLU A 145 -4.00 6.76 38.87
N ASN A 146 -5.25 7.13 38.60
CA ASN A 146 -6.37 6.94 39.53
C ASN A 146 -7.44 5.96 39.04
N LEU A 147 -7.18 5.22 37.95
CA LEU A 147 -8.12 4.24 37.40
C LEU A 147 -8.02 2.90 38.13
N THR A 148 -8.30 2.93 39.43
CA THR A 148 -8.01 1.83 40.36
C THR A 148 -8.81 0.56 40.11
N GLU A 149 -9.81 0.57 39.23
CA GLU A 149 -10.58 -0.63 38.85
C GLU A 149 -9.94 -1.42 37.70
N LEU A 150 -8.90 -0.88 37.03
CA LEU A 150 -8.21 -1.55 35.94
C LEU A 150 -7.66 -2.91 36.39
N ALA A 151 -8.08 -3.96 35.70
CA ALA A 151 -7.69 -5.34 35.89
C ALA A 151 -6.89 -5.88 34.69
N ASP A 152 -7.13 -5.34 33.49
CA ASP A 152 -6.50 -5.72 32.22
C ASP A 152 -6.05 -4.47 31.45
N VAL A 153 -4.75 -4.35 31.19
CA VAL A 153 -4.17 -3.23 30.46
C VAL A 153 -3.19 -3.71 29.40
N ASN A 154 -3.33 -3.22 28.17
CA ASN A 154 -2.39 -3.45 27.08
C ASN A 154 -1.90 -2.12 26.49
N LEU A 155 -0.60 -1.84 26.65
CA LEU A 155 0.08 -0.63 26.20
C LEU A 155 1.16 -0.91 25.16
N ARG A 156 1.21 -2.12 24.59
CA ARG A 156 2.27 -2.53 23.66
C ARG A 156 2.49 -1.55 22.51
N TYR A 157 3.71 -1.45 22.01
CA TYR A 157 4.06 -0.64 20.82
C TYR A 157 3.56 0.80 20.92
N ASN A 158 4.10 1.52 21.89
CA ASN A 158 3.91 2.95 22.15
C ASN A 158 5.29 3.57 22.49
N ASN A 159 5.32 4.84 22.89
CA ASN A 159 6.54 5.57 23.24
C ASN A 159 6.68 5.81 24.77
N ILE A 160 6.16 4.90 25.59
CA ILE A 160 6.11 5.06 27.05
C ILE A 160 7.49 4.79 27.66
N THR A 161 7.92 5.66 28.57
CA THR A 161 9.19 5.52 29.29
C THR A 161 9.03 5.44 30.81
N ASN A 162 7.87 5.85 31.34
CA ASN A 162 7.63 6.02 32.77
C ASN A 162 6.36 5.29 33.21
N LEU A 163 6.50 4.35 34.14
CA LEU A 163 5.41 3.54 34.68
C LEU A 163 4.88 4.01 36.03
N GLU A 164 5.37 5.13 36.58
CA GLU A 164 4.88 5.68 37.86
C GLU A 164 3.35 5.79 37.94
N PRO A 165 2.61 6.18 36.87
CA PRO A 165 1.15 6.22 36.91
C PRO A 165 0.48 4.84 37.12
N LEU A 166 1.18 3.73 36.96
CA LEU A 166 0.61 2.40 37.23
C LEU A 166 0.79 1.98 38.69
N GLN A 167 1.64 2.66 39.48
CA GLN A 167 2.13 2.19 40.77
C GLN A 167 1.05 1.77 41.77
N ASP A 168 -0.05 2.51 41.82
CA ASP A 168 -1.13 2.29 42.79
C ASP A 168 -2.32 1.47 42.22
N LEU A 169 -2.21 0.93 41.00
CA LEU A 169 -3.25 0.13 40.34
C LEU A 169 -3.29 -1.32 40.84
N ASN A 170 -3.56 -1.50 42.12
CA ASN A 170 -3.49 -2.78 42.83
C ASN A 170 -4.48 -3.87 42.34
N ASN A 171 -5.52 -3.48 41.58
CA ASN A 171 -6.50 -4.38 40.97
C ASN A 171 -6.04 -4.93 39.61
N LEU A 172 -4.92 -4.45 39.06
CA LEU A 172 -4.33 -4.92 37.82
C LEU A 172 -3.81 -6.35 38.05
N ARG A 173 -4.63 -7.35 37.73
CA ARG A 173 -4.42 -8.76 38.08
C ARG A 173 -4.66 -9.72 36.93
N ASP A 174 -5.37 -9.30 35.91
CA ASP A 174 -5.70 -10.17 34.78
C ASP A 174 -4.64 -10.05 33.71
N ARG A 175 -4.32 -8.83 33.25
CA ARG A 175 -3.28 -8.64 32.22
C ARG A 175 -2.55 -7.31 32.33
N LEU A 176 -1.24 -7.34 32.09
CA LEU A 176 -0.44 -6.14 31.84
C LEU A 176 0.56 -6.41 30.71
N TYR A 177 0.32 -5.80 29.56
CA TYR A 177 1.21 -5.88 28.40
C TYR A 177 1.90 -4.55 28.11
N LEU A 178 3.23 -4.58 27.95
CA LEU A 178 4.11 -3.41 27.89
C LEU A 178 5.18 -3.48 26.78
N GLU A 179 5.35 -4.62 26.10
CA GLU A 179 6.38 -4.82 25.06
C GLU A 179 6.34 -3.75 23.95
N GLY A 180 7.50 -3.45 23.36
CA GLY A 180 7.58 -2.45 22.28
C GLY A 180 7.50 -1.00 22.78
N ASN A 181 7.74 -0.76 24.07
CA ASN A 181 7.94 0.58 24.63
C ASN A 181 9.39 0.76 25.13
N PRO A 182 9.96 1.98 25.10
CA PRO A 182 11.28 2.30 25.64
C PRO A 182 11.31 2.39 27.19
N ILE A 183 10.75 1.39 27.89
CA ILE A 183 10.67 1.35 29.36
C ILE A 183 11.98 0.80 29.93
N THR A 184 12.53 1.48 30.93
CA THR A 184 13.77 1.07 31.61
C THR A 184 13.63 0.85 33.11
N ASP A 185 12.51 1.28 33.70
CA ASP A 185 12.23 1.16 35.14
C ASP A 185 10.85 0.54 35.37
N PHE A 186 10.85 -0.70 35.86
CA PHE A 186 9.66 -1.46 36.23
C PHE A 186 9.36 -1.41 37.74
N SER A 187 10.17 -0.69 38.52
CA SER A 187 9.95 -0.56 39.97
C SER A 187 8.56 -0.03 40.36
N PRO A 188 7.85 0.79 39.55
CA PRO A 188 6.48 1.17 39.87
C PRO A 188 5.50 0.00 39.94
N VAL A 189 5.66 -1.03 39.11
CA VAL A 189 4.71 -2.15 39.01
C VAL A 189 5.19 -3.41 39.74
N ILE A 190 6.46 -3.44 40.15
CA ILE A 190 7.15 -4.65 40.63
C ILE A 190 6.46 -5.33 41.83
N ASP A 191 5.87 -4.55 42.75
CA ASP A 191 5.32 -5.06 44.00
C ASP A 191 4.08 -5.95 43.81
N TYR A 192 3.36 -5.78 42.69
CA TYR A 192 2.17 -6.56 42.36
C TYR A 192 2.26 -7.32 41.05
N TYR A 193 3.33 -7.12 40.26
CA TYR A 193 3.47 -7.70 38.93
C TYR A 193 3.38 -9.23 38.92
N GLY A 194 4.05 -9.92 39.86
CA GLY A 194 3.99 -11.38 39.98
C GLY A 194 2.63 -11.93 40.39
N GLU A 195 1.66 -11.06 40.70
CA GLU A 195 0.29 -11.43 41.01
C GLU A 195 -0.67 -11.22 39.81
N ILE A 196 -0.14 -10.83 38.64
CA ILE A 196 -0.87 -10.68 37.37
C ILE A 196 -0.91 -12.02 36.62
N ASN A 197 -2.08 -12.39 36.08
CA ASN A 197 -2.30 -13.68 35.42
C ASN A 197 -1.60 -13.76 34.05
N GLU A 198 -1.63 -12.69 33.26
CA GLU A 198 -1.03 -12.61 31.93
C GLU A 198 -0.11 -11.39 31.80
N THR A 199 1.16 -11.63 31.50
CA THR A 199 2.15 -10.58 31.24
C THR A 199 2.97 -10.95 30.02
N ASP A 200 3.43 -9.95 29.27
CA ASP A 200 4.29 -10.15 28.09
C ASP A 200 5.77 -9.91 28.40
N ILE A 201 6.03 -9.26 29.53
CA ILE A 201 7.33 -9.08 30.12
C ILE A 201 7.32 -9.85 31.45
N ASP A 202 8.45 -10.39 31.88
CA ASP A 202 8.66 -10.85 33.25
C ASP A 202 9.67 -9.89 33.88
N PRO A 203 9.32 -9.02 34.85
CA PRO A 203 10.20 -8.05 35.50
C PRO A 203 11.27 -8.67 36.38
N GLU A 204 11.04 -9.87 36.92
CA GLU A 204 12.10 -10.64 37.57
C GLU A 204 13.07 -11.14 36.49
N GLU A 205 12.56 -11.64 35.36
CA GLU A 205 13.32 -11.87 34.13
C GLU A 205 13.85 -10.56 33.50
N TYR A 206 13.34 -9.38 33.80
CA TYR A 206 13.85 -8.10 33.26
C TYR A 206 14.91 -7.49 34.18
N SER A 207 14.97 -7.96 35.43
CA SER A 207 16.06 -7.67 36.36
C SER A 207 17.15 -8.77 36.35
N GLU A 208 16.81 -10.02 35.97
CA GLU A 208 17.75 -11.15 35.83
C GLU A 208 18.15 -11.44 34.37
N ASN A 209 17.27 -11.21 33.39
CA ASN A 209 17.54 -11.06 31.94
C ASN A 209 17.18 -9.63 31.50
N GLN A 210 17.62 -8.61 32.27
CA GLN A 210 17.78 -7.30 31.64
C GLN A 210 18.59 -7.58 30.39
N ASP A 211 18.07 -7.22 29.21
CA ASP A 211 18.91 -7.23 28.04
C ASP A 211 20.02 -6.25 28.36
N LEU A 212 21.17 -6.78 28.76
CA LEU A 212 22.36 -6.05 29.18
C LEU A 212 22.95 -5.36 27.95
N ALA A 213 22.14 -4.99 26.97
CA ALA A 213 22.57 -4.37 25.75
C ALA A 213 23.11 -2.98 26.08
N PRO A 214 24.18 -2.53 25.41
CA PRO A 214 24.73 -1.21 25.66
C PRO A 214 23.72 -0.09 25.41
N VAL A 215 23.65 0.87 26.33
CA VAL A 215 22.83 2.08 26.16
C VAL A 215 23.67 3.18 25.51
N PHE A 216 23.15 3.74 24.42
CA PHE A 216 23.78 4.78 23.63
C PHE A 216 23.32 6.15 24.11
N SER A 217 24.25 7.07 24.33
CA SER A 217 23.95 8.44 24.79
C SER A 217 23.18 9.30 23.78
N HIS A 218 23.18 8.94 22.50
CA HIS A 218 22.49 9.62 21.42
C HIS A 218 21.78 8.59 20.54
N PRO A 219 20.54 8.83 20.11
CA PRO A 219 19.83 7.92 19.20
C PRO A 219 20.47 7.91 17.80
N GLY A 220 20.27 6.83 17.03
CA GLY A 220 20.57 6.79 15.61
C GLY A 220 19.76 7.85 14.84
N GLY A 221 20.26 8.25 13.67
CA GLY A 221 19.59 9.22 12.81
C GLY A 221 20.52 10.29 12.24
N PHE A 222 19.93 11.43 11.86
CA PHE A 222 20.57 12.49 11.09
C PHE A 222 21.04 13.65 11.97
N TYR A 223 22.28 14.11 11.74
CA TYR A 223 22.95 15.14 12.54
C TYR A 223 23.65 16.17 11.67
N GLU A 224 23.54 17.46 12.01
CA GLU A 224 24.28 18.56 11.35
C GLU A 224 25.69 18.80 11.96
N GLU A 225 25.98 18.18 13.10
CA GLU A 225 27.24 18.31 13.81
C GLU A 225 27.75 16.94 14.24
N ASN A 226 29.07 16.83 14.46
CA ASN A 226 29.70 15.61 14.94
C ASN A 226 29.07 15.13 16.26
N VAL A 227 28.92 13.81 16.41
CA VAL A 227 28.36 13.18 17.61
C VAL A 227 29.50 12.61 18.46
N GLU A 228 29.51 12.96 19.74
CA GLU A 228 30.35 12.33 20.75
C GLU A 228 29.55 11.24 21.47
N LEU A 229 29.61 10.02 20.95
CA LEU A 229 28.83 8.90 21.44
C LEU A 229 29.51 8.25 22.67
N GLU A 230 28.83 8.33 23.80
CA GLU A 230 29.09 7.52 24.98
C GLU A 230 28.20 6.26 24.99
N LEU A 231 28.81 5.12 25.32
CA LEU A 231 28.13 3.86 25.61
C LEU A 231 28.14 3.60 27.11
N THR A 232 27.05 3.08 27.65
CA THR A 232 26.91 2.74 29.08
C THR A 232 26.34 1.35 29.25
N SER A 233 26.75 0.68 30.32
CA SER A 233 26.19 -0.61 30.74
C SER A 233 25.09 -0.34 31.77
N PRO A 234 23.91 -0.98 31.65
CA PRO A 234 22.85 -0.88 32.66
C PRO A 234 23.32 -1.30 34.06
N GLU A 235 24.25 -2.28 34.13
CA GLU A 235 24.89 -2.76 35.36
C GLU A 235 26.42 -2.54 35.36
N GLU A 236 27.08 -2.40 36.52
CA GLU A 236 28.55 -2.21 36.59
C GLU A 236 29.37 -3.46 36.16
N GLU A 237 28.72 -4.59 35.87
CA GLU A 237 29.35 -5.90 35.65
C GLU A 237 29.39 -6.27 34.15
N GLY A 238 30.32 -5.70 33.38
CA GLY A 238 30.56 -6.13 32.00
C GLY A 238 31.51 -5.22 31.22
N THR A 239 32.14 -5.78 30.19
CA THR A 239 32.95 -5.03 29.23
C THR A 239 32.13 -4.77 27.97
N ILE A 240 31.97 -3.51 27.58
CA ILE A 240 31.29 -3.15 26.33
C ILE A 240 32.27 -3.35 25.17
N PHE A 241 31.82 -4.07 24.15
CA PHE A 241 32.50 -4.22 22.87
C PHE A 241 31.65 -3.64 21.75
N TYR A 242 32.29 -3.02 20.76
CA TYR A 242 31.59 -2.42 19.63
C TYR A 242 32.35 -2.60 18.31
N THR A 243 31.62 -2.49 17.21
CA THR A 243 32.13 -2.48 15.83
C THR A 243 31.62 -1.23 15.11
N LEU A 244 32.29 -0.86 14.02
CA LEU A 244 31.94 0.30 13.18
C LEU A 244 31.66 -0.06 11.71
N ASP A 245 31.73 -1.35 11.37
CA ASP A 245 31.66 -1.87 9.99
C ASP A 245 30.38 -2.70 9.72
N GLY A 246 29.45 -2.72 10.67
CA GLY A 246 28.20 -3.48 10.62
C GLY A 246 28.31 -4.93 11.10
N SER A 247 29.50 -5.44 11.42
CA SER A 247 29.66 -6.79 11.98
C SER A 247 29.14 -6.89 13.41
N VAL A 248 28.71 -8.08 13.85
CA VAL A 248 28.39 -8.29 15.28
C VAL A 248 29.69 -8.25 16.08
N PRO A 249 29.80 -7.48 17.18
CA PRO A 249 31.02 -7.48 17.99
C PRO A 249 31.28 -8.85 18.62
N ASP A 250 32.42 -9.45 18.30
CA ASP A 250 32.91 -10.71 18.88
C ASP A 250 34.42 -10.61 19.19
N PRO A 251 34.81 -10.44 20.46
CA PRO A 251 36.22 -10.29 20.83
C PRO A 251 37.06 -11.57 20.62
N VAL A 252 36.45 -12.69 20.21
CA VAL A 252 37.10 -13.98 19.95
C VAL A 252 37.19 -14.26 18.45
N ASP A 253 36.05 -14.29 17.76
CA ASP A 253 35.96 -14.75 16.37
C ASP A 253 36.24 -13.64 15.35
N ASN A 254 35.99 -12.36 15.68
CA ASN A 254 36.30 -11.21 14.82
C ASN A 254 37.07 -10.07 15.53
N ALA A 255 38.00 -10.44 16.41
CA ALA A 255 38.76 -9.52 17.27
C ALA A 255 39.48 -8.35 16.55
N ASP A 256 39.74 -8.44 15.24
CA ASP A 256 40.36 -7.35 14.46
C ASP A 256 39.37 -6.21 14.13
N GLN A 257 38.06 -6.47 14.20
CA GLN A 257 36.96 -5.53 13.95
C GLN A 257 36.27 -5.08 15.24
N THR A 258 36.46 -5.83 16.33
CA THR A 258 35.83 -5.60 17.62
C THR A 258 36.70 -4.76 18.54
N TYR A 259 36.16 -3.63 19.00
CA TYR A 259 36.83 -2.69 19.88
C TYR A 259 36.28 -2.77 21.31
N GLU A 260 37.18 -2.85 22.29
CA GLU A 260 36.83 -2.66 23.70
C GLU A 260 36.55 -1.17 23.97
N TYR A 261 35.34 -0.86 24.44
CA TYR A 261 34.94 0.50 24.74
C TYR A 261 35.71 1.05 25.95
N SER A 262 36.52 2.08 25.72
CA SER A 262 37.37 2.69 26.75
C SER A 262 37.28 4.22 26.81
N GLY A 263 36.42 4.82 25.98
CA GLY A 263 36.19 6.25 25.88
C GLY A 263 35.22 6.58 24.75
N LYS A 264 34.82 7.86 24.66
CA LYS A 264 33.88 8.37 23.64
C LYS A 264 34.25 7.93 22.23
N ILE A 265 33.24 7.48 21.49
CA ILE A 265 33.30 7.23 20.05
C ILE A 265 32.98 8.56 19.35
N PHE A 266 33.88 9.03 18.50
CA PHE A 266 33.69 10.26 17.73
C PHE A 266 33.13 9.90 16.37
N ILE A 267 31.92 10.38 16.07
CA ILE A 267 31.24 10.19 14.80
C ILE A 267 31.23 11.55 14.10
N ASP A 268 31.81 11.64 12.91
CA ASP A 268 31.91 12.88 12.14
C ASP A 268 31.58 12.69 10.65
N GLU A 269 31.52 13.79 9.89
CA GLU A 269 31.27 13.79 8.44
C GLU A 269 32.39 13.12 7.62
N ASN A 270 33.60 13.02 8.18
CA ASN A 270 34.81 12.58 7.50
C ASN A 270 35.09 11.14 7.89
N ASN A 271 34.25 10.23 7.40
CA ASN A 271 34.74 8.90 7.08
C ASN A 271 35.75 9.04 5.92
N ASP A 272 36.98 9.48 6.23
CA ASP A 272 38.16 9.46 5.34
C ASP A 272 38.55 8.01 4.95
N GLU A 273 37.77 7.01 5.39
CA GLU A 273 37.86 5.64 4.96
C GLU A 273 37.26 5.50 3.55
N GLU A 274 38.08 5.09 2.59
CA GLU A 274 37.58 4.73 1.27
C GLU A 274 36.50 3.66 1.42
N PRO A 275 35.32 3.84 0.80
CA PRO A 275 34.22 2.92 0.97
C PRO A 275 34.68 1.53 0.51
N THR A 276 34.40 0.51 1.30
CA THR A 276 34.98 -0.83 1.14
C THR A 276 34.00 -1.78 0.45
N LEU A 277 32.71 -1.71 0.79
CA LEU A 277 31.68 -2.60 0.26
C LEU A 277 31.31 -2.23 -1.18
N SER A 278 31.12 -0.95 -1.45
CA SER A 278 30.81 -0.44 -2.79
C SER A 278 31.94 -0.68 -3.80
N MET A 279 33.17 -0.89 -3.32
CA MET A 279 34.35 -1.24 -4.11
C MET A 279 34.41 -2.73 -4.53
N ILE A 280 33.52 -3.57 -3.99
CA ILE A 280 33.40 -4.99 -4.35
C ILE A 280 32.56 -5.13 -5.63
N PRO A 281 33.09 -5.73 -6.72
CA PRO A 281 32.30 -5.99 -7.91
C PRO A 281 31.15 -6.95 -7.65
N THR A 282 29.92 -6.51 -7.94
CA THR A 282 28.68 -7.27 -7.68
C THR A 282 28.21 -8.10 -8.87
N ASN A 283 28.84 -7.92 -10.04
CA ASN A 283 28.74 -8.75 -11.23
C ASN A 283 29.97 -8.53 -12.15
N PHE A 284 30.02 -9.23 -13.28
CA PHE A 284 31.05 -9.07 -14.32
C PHE A 284 30.45 -8.79 -15.71
N ILE A 285 29.29 -8.12 -15.76
CA ILE A 285 28.59 -7.83 -17.01
C ILE A 285 29.20 -6.60 -17.68
N ASP A 286 29.44 -6.67 -18.99
CA ASP A 286 30.07 -5.61 -19.80
C ASP A 286 29.02 -4.79 -20.58
N ASP A 287 28.00 -4.28 -19.87
CA ASP A 287 27.03 -3.31 -20.38
C ASP A 287 26.47 -2.43 -19.25
N ARG A 288 25.41 -1.64 -19.50
CA ARG A 288 24.81 -0.74 -18.51
C ARG A 288 24.42 -1.40 -17.18
N ARG A 289 24.25 -2.73 -17.16
CA ARG A 289 23.88 -3.52 -15.97
C ARG A 289 25.09 -3.88 -15.11
N GLY A 290 26.30 -3.65 -15.64
CA GLY A 290 27.58 -3.96 -15.02
C GLY A 290 27.89 -3.11 -13.79
N TRP A 291 28.70 -3.66 -12.89
CA TRP A 291 29.22 -2.89 -11.76
C TRP A 291 30.23 -1.86 -12.27
N ASN A 292 30.03 -0.61 -11.88
CA ASN A 292 30.99 0.47 -12.07
C ASN A 292 31.68 0.79 -10.75
N LYS A 293 32.95 1.17 -10.86
CA LYS A 293 33.67 1.71 -9.70
C LYS A 293 32.94 2.98 -9.20
N PRO A 294 32.59 3.08 -7.91
CA PRO A 294 31.93 4.26 -7.37
C PRO A 294 32.81 5.51 -7.54
N GLY A 295 32.16 6.66 -7.74
CA GLY A 295 32.80 7.98 -7.64
C GLY A 295 33.27 8.28 -6.22
N THR A 296 34.10 9.31 -6.03
CA THR A 296 34.50 9.78 -4.70
C THR A 296 34.31 11.29 -4.54
N PRO A 297 33.91 11.78 -3.35
CA PRO A 297 33.56 11.03 -2.13
C PRO A 297 32.15 10.42 -2.16
N GLN A 298 31.94 9.32 -1.43
CA GLN A 298 30.60 8.75 -1.20
C GLN A 298 30.09 9.16 0.18
N ASP A 299 28.79 9.41 0.29
CA ASP A 299 28.16 9.59 1.58
C ASP A 299 28.19 8.27 2.37
N GLN A 300 28.59 8.37 3.62
CA GLN A 300 28.75 7.22 4.51
C GLN A 300 28.23 7.54 5.91
N GLY A 301 27.23 6.79 6.36
CA GLY A 301 26.84 6.75 7.76
C GLY A 301 27.80 5.87 8.58
N THR A 302 27.81 6.07 9.89
CA THR A 302 28.54 5.21 10.82
C THR A 302 27.55 4.27 11.49
N VAL A 303 27.69 2.98 11.24
CA VAL A 303 26.92 1.94 11.94
C VAL A 303 27.69 1.56 13.19
N VAL A 304 27.10 1.76 14.36
CA VAL A 304 27.68 1.31 15.62
C VAL A 304 26.86 0.15 16.13
N ARG A 305 27.48 -1.04 16.22
CA ARG A 305 26.89 -2.20 16.87
C ARG A 305 27.64 -2.48 18.14
N ALA A 306 26.93 -2.75 19.24
CA ALA A 306 27.55 -2.94 20.53
C ALA A 306 26.89 -4.07 21.33
N VAL A 307 27.71 -4.76 22.12
CA VAL A 307 27.31 -5.80 23.07
C VAL A 307 28.04 -5.60 24.41
N ILE A 308 27.52 -6.22 25.46
CA ILE A 308 28.20 -6.35 26.75
C ILE A 308 28.62 -7.80 26.92
N VAL A 309 29.88 -8.00 27.33
CA VAL A 309 30.41 -9.31 27.71
C VAL A 309 30.73 -9.32 29.20
N ASP A 310 30.08 -10.23 29.93
CA ASP A 310 30.26 -10.37 31.38
C ASP A 310 31.54 -11.16 31.75
N GLU A 311 31.79 -11.36 33.05
CA GLU A 311 32.94 -12.12 33.53
C GLU A 311 32.89 -13.64 33.23
N ASN A 312 31.76 -14.15 32.75
CA ASN A 312 31.51 -15.54 32.40
C ASN A 312 31.47 -15.79 30.87
N ASP A 313 31.87 -14.80 30.07
CA ASP A 313 31.81 -14.80 28.60
C ASP A 313 30.35 -14.88 28.04
N ASN A 314 29.34 -14.47 28.81
CA ASN A 314 27.98 -14.29 28.29
C ASN A 314 27.89 -12.96 27.54
N VAL A 315 27.18 -12.96 26.41
CA VAL A 315 27.01 -11.80 25.53
C VAL A 315 25.55 -11.32 25.60
N SER A 316 25.34 -10.01 25.76
CA SER A 316 24.02 -9.37 25.65
C SER A 316 23.42 -9.50 24.23
N SER A 317 22.20 -9.01 24.01
CA SER A 317 21.77 -8.72 22.64
C SER A 317 22.64 -7.62 22.01
N VAL A 318 22.54 -7.51 20.68
CA VAL A 318 23.26 -6.50 19.91
C VAL A 318 22.39 -5.26 19.78
N THR A 319 22.83 -4.14 20.34
CA THR A 319 22.26 -2.84 20.00
C THR A 319 22.92 -2.32 18.73
N THR A 320 22.10 -1.92 17.74
CA THR A 320 22.57 -1.38 16.46
C THR A 320 21.97 0.02 16.27
N GLN A 321 22.80 1.01 15.95
CA GLN A 321 22.35 2.34 15.58
C GLN A 321 23.19 2.89 14.42
N THR A 322 22.53 3.52 13.45
CA THR A 322 23.20 4.20 12.33
C THR A 322 23.17 5.71 12.53
N TYR A 323 24.32 6.35 12.34
CA TYR A 323 24.47 7.81 12.46
C TYR A 323 24.85 8.42 11.12
N PHE A 324 24.07 9.40 10.68
CA PHE A 324 24.26 10.13 9.42
C PHE A 324 24.65 11.58 9.74
N VAL A 325 25.95 11.90 9.73
CA VAL A 325 26.45 13.25 10.01
C VAL A 325 26.65 14.02 8.70
N ASN A 326 26.04 15.19 8.58
CA ASN A 326 26.06 16.05 7.38
C ASN A 326 25.55 15.36 6.10
N ILE A 327 24.70 14.35 6.24
CA ILE A 327 23.99 13.71 5.13
C ILE A 327 22.55 14.19 5.17
N GLN A 328 22.07 14.67 4.03
CA GLN A 328 20.66 15.03 3.84
C GLN A 328 19.99 13.99 2.93
N SER A 329 18.69 13.83 3.09
CA SER A 329 17.87 13.03 2.18
C SER A 329 16.52 13.69 1.96
N SER A 330 16.05 13.61 0.72
CA SER A 330 14.68 13.99 0.31
C SER A 330 13.71 12.81 0.32
N LEU A 331 14.23 11.59 0.49
CA LEU A 331 13.50 10.33 0.46
C LEU A 331 13.62 9.61 1.81
N PRO A 332 12.70 8.70 2.16
CA PRO A 332 12.91 7.81 3.30
C PRO A 332 14.15 6.93 3.09
N VAL A 333 14.76 6.50 4.20
CA VAL A 333 16.05 5.81 4.21
C VAL A 333 15.94 4.46 4.91
N PHE A 334 16.36 3.40 4.23
CA PHE A 334 16.66 2.10 4.83
C PHE A 334 18.16 2.00 5.14
N SER A 335 18.52 1.85 6.41
CA SER A 335 19.85 1.41 6.82
C SER A 335 19.83 -0.09 7.11
N LEU A 336 20.59 -0.86 6.34
CA LEU A 336 20.69 -2.31 6.50
C LEU A 336 22.07 -2.67 7.04
N SER A 337 22.11 -3.23 8.25
CA SER A 337 23.34 -3.52 9.00
C SER A 337 23.52 -5.02 9.19
N THR A 338 24.72 -5.53 8.88
CA THR A 338 25.03 -6.96 8.95
C THR A 338 26.53 -7.22 8.85
N ASP A 339 26.98 -8.43 9.21
CA ASP A 339 28.30 -8.93 8.78
C ASP A 339 28.41 -8.83 7.24
N ALA A 340 29.48 -8.21 6.74
CA ALA A 340 29.66 -7.98 5.30
C ALA A 340 29.67 -9.28 4.48
N GLU A 341 30.12 -10.39 5.08
CA GLU A 341 30.12 -11.73 4.47
C GLU A 341 28.71 -12.18 4.02
N ASN A 342 27.65 -11.75 4.71
CA ASN A 342 26.27 -12.06 4.32
C ASN A 342 25.94 -11.58 2.90
N PHE A 343 26.51 -10.45 2.48
CA PHE A 343 26.34 -9.93 1.13
C PHE A 343 27.49 -10.29 0.18
N PHE A 344 28.74 -10.32 0.67
CA PHE A 344 29.91 -10.26 -0.21
C PHE A 344 30.90 -11.42 -0.09
N ASP A 345 30.66 -12.40 0.78
CA ASP A 345 31.50 -13.60 0.82
C ASP A 345 31.38 -14.44 -0.47
N ASP A 346 32.46 -15.12 -0.85
CA ASP A 346 32.52 -15.91 -2.07
C ASP A 346 31.59 -17.14 -1.99
N GLU A 347 31.46 -17.78 -0.82
CA GLU A 347 30.65 -18.99 -0.64
C GLU A 347 29.18 -18.67 -0.31
N MET A 348 28.95 -17.69 0.58
CA MET A 348 27.60 -17.40 1.10
C MET A 348 27.06 -16.01 0.79
N GLY A 349 27.88 -15.09 0.26
CA GLY A 349 27.49 -13.72 -0.02
C GLY A 349 26.41 -13.65 -1.10
N ILE A 350 25.24 -13.13 -0.75
CA ILE A 350 24.07 -13.15 -1.66
C ILE A 350 24.15 -12.13 -2.80
N TYR A 351 25.07 -11.16 -2.74
CA TYR A 351 25.16 -10.03 -3.66
C TYR A 351 26.23 -10.19 -4.74
N VAL A 352 27.11 -11.18 -4.61
CA VAL A 352 28.28 -11.35 -5.49
C VAL A 352 28.10 -12.51 -6.46
N PRO A 353 28.91 -12.59 -7.53
CA PRO A 353 28.99 -13.78 -8.36
C PRO A 353 29.36 -15.02 -7.53
N GLY A 354 30.36 -14.91 -6.67
CA GLY A 354 30.75 -15.98 -5.75
C GLY A 354 31.18 -17.30 -6.41
N ILE A 355 31.26 -18.37 -5.62
CA ILE A 355 31.62 -19.73 -6.06
C ILE A 355 30.61 -20.33 -7.06
N HIS A 356 29.39 -19.79 -7.12
CA HIS A 356 28.36 -20.26 -8.04
C HIS A 356 28.43 -19.58 -9.41
N HIS A 357 29.43 -18.72 -9.64
CA HIS A 357 29.66 -18.12 -10.93
C HIS A 357 30.38 -19.08 -11.88
N GLU A 358 29.81 -19.22 -13.08
CA GLU A 358 30.43 -19.88 -14.23
C GLU A 358 30.56 -18.85 -15.38
N ASP A 359 31.05 -19.27 -16.55
CA ASP A 359 31.15 -18.41 -17.74
C ASP A 359 29.76 -18.09 -18.36
N SER A 360 28.83 -17.52 -17.57
CA SER A 360 27.45 -17.19 -17.93
C SER A 360 26.83 -16.15 -16.98
N ASP A 361 26.15 -15.16 -17.54
CA ASP A 361 25.42 -14.11 -16.80
C ASP A 361 24.18 -14.62 -16.04
N TRP A 362 23.83 -15.91 -16.21
CA TRP A 362 22.72 -16.58 -15.53
C TRP A 362 23.17 -17.40 -14.31
N THR A 363 24.40 -17.16 -13.86
CA THR A 363 25.02 -17.89 -12.75
C THR A 363 25.54 -16.92 -11.69
N GLY A 364 25.78 -17.44 -10.49
CA GLY A 364 26.27 -16.68 -9.34
C GLY A 364 25.46 -16.91 -8.06
N ASN A 365 26.01 -16.48 -6.92
CA ASN A 365 25.37 -16.61 -5.61
C ASN A 365 24.02 -15.87 -5.59
N TYR A 366 23.94 -14.72 -6.27
CA TYR A 366 22.71 -13.96 -6.44
C TYR A 366 21.61 -14.69 -7.24
N TYR A 367 21.82 -15.89 -7.78
CA TYR A 367 20.78 -16.75 -8.37
C TYR A 367 20.24 -17.85 -7.45
N GLN A 368 20.85 -18.04 -6.29
CA GLN A 368 20.45 -19.05 -5.33
C GLN A 368 19.14 -18.67 -4.61
N ARG A 369 18.47 -19.67 -4.03
CA ARG A 369 17.06 -19.59 -3.57
C ARG A 369 16.86 -20.32 -2.24
N GLY A 370 15.67 -20.15 -1.67
CA GLY A 370 15.27 -20.86 -0.46
C GLY A 370 15.73 -20.18 0.82
N ARG A 371 15.38 -20.80 1.96
CA ARG A 371 15.71 -20.31 3.31
C ARG A 371 17.22 -20.32 3.56
N GLU A 372 17.93 -21.25 2.95
CA GLU A 372 19.39 -21.39 3.03
C GLU A 372 20.16 -20.18 2.46
N TRP A 373 19.51 -19.38 1.61
CA TRP A 373 20.05 -18.19 0.97
C TRP A 373 19.43 -16.89 1.51
N GLU A 374 18.76 -16.98 2.66
CA GLU A 374 18.36 -15.83 3.47
C GLU A 374 19.49 -15.48 4.44
N ARG A 375 19.72 -14.18 4.62
CA ARG A 375 20.77 -13.67 5.51
C ARG A 375 20.14 -12.80 6.61
N PRO A 376 20.64 -12.89 7.85
CA PRO A 376 20.20 -11.99 8.91
C PRO A 376 20.70 -10.57 8.60
N ILE A 377 19.87 -9.58 8.89
CA ILE A 377 20.18 -8.16 8.86
C ILE A 377 19.48 -7.46 10.02
N HIS A 378 20.00 -6.32 10.44
CA HIS A 378 19.27 -5.33 11.21
C HIS A 378 18.77 -4.23 10.26
N VAL A 379 17.50 -3.83 10.40
CA VAL A 379 16.84 -2.82 9.57
C VAL A 379 16.48 -1.64 10.44
N GLU A 380 16.99 -0.46 10.10
CA GLU A 380 16.48 0.83 10.57
C GLU A 380 15.80 1.54 9.39
N TYR A 381 14.55 1.92 9.55
CA TYR A 381 13.80 2.69 8.55
C TYR A 381 13.55 4.11 9.07
N TYR A 382 14.01 5.10 8.32
CA TYR A 382 13.84 6.51 8.62
C TYR A 382 12.91 7.16 7.61
N GLU A 383 11.96 7.95 8.09
CA GLU A 383 11.08 8.75 7.24
C GLU A 383 11.87 9.86 6.52
N SER A 384 11.26 10.49 5.50
CA SER A 384 11.87 11.61 4.75
C SER A 384 12.18 12.84 5.63
N ASN A 385 11.55 12.96 6.80
CA ASN A 385 11.83 13.99 7.80
C ASN A 385 13.04 13.65 8.72
N GLY A 386 13.61 12.44 8.59
CA GLY A 386 14.74 11.95 9.38
C GLY A 386 14.35 11.21 10.67
N ASN A 387 13.07 11.11 11.02
CA ASN A 387 12.60 10.36 12.18
C ASN A 387 12.76 8.86 11.96
N LEU A 388 13.19 8.14 13.00
CA LEU A 388 13.18 6.68 13.00
C LEU A 388 11.72 6.18 13.11
N ALA A 389 11.27 5.46 12.10
CA ALA A 389 9.96 4.82 12.08
C ALA A 389 9.98 3.47 12.80
N PHE A 390 10.94 2.60 12.47
CA PHE A 390 11.16 1.34 13.19
C PHE A 390 12.61 0.86 13.10
N SER A 391 12.99 0.00 14.04
CA SER A 391 14.30 -0.64 14.13
C SER A 391 14.10 -2.09 14.56
N GLN A 392 14.47 -3.05 13.71
CA GLN A 392 14.29 -4.48 14.02
C GLN A 392 15.23 -5.37 13.23
N ASP A 393 15.45 -6.58 13.73
CA ASP A 393 16.09 -7.64 12.98
C ASP A 393 15.14 -8.26 11.94
N ALA A 394 15.71 -8.67 10.81
CA ALA A 394 14.98 -9.23 9.68
C ALA A 394 15.85 -10.20 8.86
N GLY A 395 15.22 -10.90 7.93
CA GLY A 395 15.90 -11.65 6.88
C GLY A 395 15.95 -10.87 5.58
N VAL A 396 16.99 -11.09 4.76
CA VAL A 396 17.08 -10.54 3.40
C VAL A 396 17.43 -11.61 2.37
N ARG A 397 16.83 -11.47 1.18
CA ARG A 397 17.22 -12.22 -0.04
C ARG A 397 17.23 -11.33 -1.26
N ILE A 398 18.00 -11.73 -2.26
CA ILE A 398 17.88 -11.17 -3.61
C ILE A 398 16.52 -11.56 -4.20
N HIS A 399 15.85 -10.62 -4.88
CA HIS A 399 14.59 -10.85 -5.59
C HIS A 399 14.74 -10.69 -7.11
N GLY A 400 13.76 -11.19 -7.86
CA GLY A 400 13.70 -11.12 -9.31
C GLY A 400 14.12 -12.40 -10.03
N GLY A 401 13.93 -12.38 -11.34
CA GLY A 401 14.45 -13.34 -12.31
C GLY A 401 15.66 -12.75 -13.03
N PHE A 402 15.39 -11.95 -14.06
CA PHE A 402 16.40 -11.31 -14.89
C PHE A 402 17.25 -10.27 -14.16
N SER A 403 16.64 -9.43 -13.31
CA SER A 403 17.31 -8.32 -12.61
C SER A 403 18.34 -8.74 -11.57
N ARG A 404 18.39 -10.01 -11.16
CA ARG A 404 19.35 -10.52 -10.15
C ARG A 404 20.81 -10.31 -10.53
N ARG A 405 21.08 -10.32 -11.83
CA ARG A 405 22.42 -10.14 -12.39
C ARG A 405 22.86 -8.68 -12.44
N PHE A 406 21.96 -7.72 -12.17
CA PHE A 406 22.29 -6.30 -12.23
C PHE A 406 23.21 -5.92 -11.07
N ALA A 407 23.98 -4.86 -11.25
CA ALA A 407 24.97 -4.47 -10.26
C ALA A 407 24.31 -4.02 -8.96
N GLN A 408 23.28 -3.17 -9.06
CA GLN A 408 22.32 -2.95 -7.99
C GLN A 408 21.20 -3.99 -8.13
N LYS A 409 20.96 -4.77 -7.08
CA LYS A 409 19.96 -5.83 -6.99
C LYS A 409 18.75 -5.36 -6.20
N THR A 410 17.59 -5.93 -6.51
CA THR A 410 16.42 -5.83 -5.65
C THR A 410 16.62 -6.67 -4.39
N LEU A 411 16.38 -6.06 -3.22
CA LEU A 411 16.37 -6.74 -1.94
C LEU A 411 14.93 -7.02 -1.52
N ARG A 412 14.68 -8.21 -0.98
CA ARG A 412 13.40 -8.56 -0.38
C ARG A 412 13.63 -8.84 1.09
N LEU A 413 13.00 -8.03 1.93
CA LEU A 413 13.11 -8.12 3.38
C LEU A 413 12.01 -9.05 3.92
N TYR A 414 12.30 -9.74 5.02
CA TYR A 414 11.40 -10.69 5.67
C TYR A 414 11.35 -10.39 7.16
N SER A 415 10.17 -10.02 7.66
CA SER A 415 9.90 -10.04 9.09
C SER A 415 9.50 -11.45 9.50
N ARG A 416 10.16 -12.02 10.50
CA ARG A 416 9.92 -13.38 11.00
C ARG A 416 10.28 -13.48 12.46
N SER A 417 9.52 -14.29 13.19
CA SER A 417 9.80 -14.66 14.58
C SER A 417 11.21 -15.24 14.80
N ASP A 418 11.81 -15.84 13.77
CA ASP A 418 13.18 -16.39 13.83
C ASP A 418 14.26 -15.29 13.99
N TYR A 419 13.95 -14.05 13.62
CA TYR A 419 14.86 -12.90 13.74
C TYR A 419 14.43 -11.93 14.85
N GLY A 420 13.18 -11.98 15.28
CA GLY A 420 12.61 -11.02 16.23
C GLY A 420 11.16 -10.79 15.85
N GLU A 421 10.83 -9.59 15.40
CA GLU A 421 9.46 -9.23 15.02
C GLU A 421 8.97 -10.01 13.78
N SER A 422 7.72 -10.45 13.85
CA SER A 422 7.11 -11.25 12.77
C SER A 422 6.46 -10.42 11.67
N ARG A 423 6.30 -9.10 11.89
CA ARG A 423 5.74 -8.11 10.98
C ARG A 423 6.56 -6.81 10.98
N PHE A 424 6.64 -6.15 9.83
CA PHE A 424 6.93 -4.73 9.75
C PHE A 424 5.62 -4.00 10.00
N SER A 425 5.47 -3.38 11.17
CA SER A 425 4.28 -2.64 11.56
C SER A 425 4.47 -1.16 11.23
N TYR A 426 4.32 -0.82 9.96
CA TYR A 426 4.46 0.53 9.42
C TYR A 426 3.74 0.71 8.07
N GLN A 427 3.04 1.83 7.88
CA GLN A 427 2.38 2.18 6.63
C GLN A 427 3.37 2.76 5.61
N PHE A 428 3.86 1.92 4.70
CA PHE A 428 4.84 2.31 3.68
C PHE A 428 4.24 3.10 2.50
N PHE A 429 2.92 3.15 2.32
CA PHE A 429 2.33 3.71 1.11
C PHE A 429 1.19 4.66 1.49
N GLU A 430 1.25 5.90 1.00
CA GLU A 430 0.23 6.92 1.30
C GLU A 430 -1.14 6.56 0.68
N ASP A 431 -1.14 5.81 -0.42
CA ASP A 431 -2.33 5.36 -1.15
C ASP A 431 -2.90 4.04 -0.64
N LYS A 432 -2.29 3.46 0.40
CA LYS A 432 -2.71 2.18 0.99
C LYS A 432 -2.79 2.32 2.51
N GLU A 433 -4.01 2.31 3.04
CA GLU A 433 -4.28 2.26 4.48
C GLU A 433 -3.97 0.84 5.00
N MET A 434 -2.69 0.49 5.03
CA MET A 434 -2.18 -0.79 5.51
C MET A 434 -0.81 -0.57 6.14
N ASP A 435 -0.67 -1.00 7.38
CA ASP A 435 0.57 -0.89 8.15
C ASP A 435 1.19 -2.24 8.51
N ASP A 436 0.56 -3.36 8.14
CA ASP A 436 1.02 -4.68 8.54
C ASP A 436 1.66 -5.45 7.38
N PHE A 437 2.99 -5.64 7.37
CA PHE A 437 3.69 -6.33 6.27
C PHE A 437 4.59 -7.48 6.74
N ASN A 438 4.45 -8.68 6.16
CA ASN A 438 5.45 -9.75 6.36
C ASN A 438 6.73 -9.53 5.55
N ARG A 439 6.60 -8.84 4.41
CA ARG A 439 7.65 -8.71 3.40
C ARG A 439 7.47 -7.39 2.68
N ILE A 440 8.60 -6.77 2.36
CA ILE A 440 8.66 -5.62 1.47
C ILE A 440 9.79 -5.81 0.46
N LEU A 441 9.65 -5.21 -0.71
CA LEU A 441 10.72 -5.18 -1.72
C LEU A 441 11.37 -3.79 -1.70
N LEU A 442 12.69 -3.76 -1.73
CA LEU A 442 13.48 -2.61 -2.15
C LEU A 442 13.90 -2.88 -3.59
N ARG A 443 13.06 -2.48 -4.55
CA ARG A 443 13.18 -2.78 -5.99
C ARG A 443 14.12 -1.80 -6.70
N ASN A 444 15.09 -2.34 -7.43
CA ASN A 444 16.04 -1.57 -8.24
C ASN A 444 15.45 -1.06 -9.58
N SER A 445 14.13 -1.11 -9.75
CA SER A 445 13.42 -0.75 -11.00
C SER A 445 13.61 -1.66 -12.22
N GLY A 446 14.15 -2.88 -12.04
CA GLY A 446 14.13 -3.88 -13.12
C GLY A 446 14.88 -3.43 -14.37
N ASN A 447 14.30 -3.57 -15.57
CA ASN A 447 14.97 -3.13 -16.82
C ASN A 447 15.11 -1.62 -16.93
N ASP A 448 14.30 -0.84 -16.20
CA ASP A 448 14.38 0.62 -16.14
C ASP A 448 15.51 1.10 -15.19
N TRP A 449 16.25 0.19 -14.55
CA TRP A 449 17.45 0.53 -13.78
C TRP A 449 18.51 1.23 -14.64
N GLY A 450 18.94 2.43 -14.24
CA GLY A 450 19.87 3.24 -15.03
C GLY A 450 19.24 3.96 -16.22
N MET A 451 17.90 3.97 -16.29
CA MET A 451 17.09 4.87 -17.12
C MET A 451 16.33 5.79 -16.16
N THR A 452 15.00 5.85 -16.18
CA THR A 452 14.23 6.76 -15.31
C THR A 452 14.17 6.28 -13.85
N MET A 453 14.23 4.95 -13.65
CA MET A 453 14.03 4.24 -12.38
C MET A 453 12.62 4.32 -11.80
N PHE A 454 11.62 4.77 -12.55
CA PHE A 454 10.24 4.88 -12.10
C PHE A 454 9.15 4.50 -13.12
N ARG A 455 9.48 4.01 -14.33
CA ARG A 455 8.46 3.62 -15.35
C ARG A 455 7.38 2.71 -14.80
N ASP A 456 7.81 1.66 -14.10
CA ASP A 456 6.90 0.69 -13.48
C ASP A 456 6.05 1.35 -12.38
N ALA A 457 6.64 2.18 -11.52
CA ALA A 457 5.89 2.87 -10.45
C ALA A 457 4.86 3.85 -11.02
N ALA A 458 5.23 4.61 -12.05
CA ALA A 458 4.33 5.54 -12.72
C ALA A 458 3.12 4.81 -13.30
N MET A 459 3.33 3.65 -13.93
CA MET A 459 2.24 2.86 -14.49
C MET A 459 1.34 2.25 -13.42
N GLN A 460 1.92 1.68 -12.36
CA GLN A 460 1.17 1.12 -11.24
C GLN A 460 0.31 2.20 -10.55
N ARG A 461 0.85 3.43 -10.39
CA ARG A 461 0.11 4.58 -9.85
C ARG A 461 -1.01 5.06 -10.77
N LEU A 462 -0.79 5.05 -12.09
CA LEU A 462 -1.79 5.50 -13.07
C LEU A 462 -3.07 4.65 -13.04
N ILE A 463 -2.91 3.35 -12.79
CA ILE A 463 -3.98 2.36 -12.82
C ILE A 463 -4.52 1.99 -11.44
N GLY A 464 -4.06 2.62 -10.36
CA GLY A 464 -4.48 2.27 -9.00
C GLY A 464 -5.99 2.45 -8.71
N HIS A 465 -6.73 3.12 -9.60
CA HIS A 465 -8.19 3.24 -9.53
C HIS A 465 -8.95 2.17 -10.33
N LEU A 466 -8.25 1.29 -11.04
CA LEU A 466 -8.83 0.19 -11.81
C LEU A 466 -9.07 -1.04 -10.93
N ASP A 467 -9.92 -1.95 -11.42
CA ASP A 467 -10.12 -3.28 -10.82
C ASP A 467 -8.97 -4.21 -11.25
N LEU A 468 -7.76 -3.80 -10.88
CA LEU A 468 -6.51 -4.49 -11.14
C LEU A 468 -5.65 -4.47 -9.88
N ASP A 469 -5.33 -5.66 -9.39
CA ASP A 469 -4.30 -5.80 -8.38
C ASP A 469 -2.97 -5.26 -8.90
N HIS A 470 -2.48 -4.24 -8.21
CA HIS A 470 -1.34 -3.43 -8.59
C HIS A 470 -0.32 -3.35 -7.45
N GLN A 471 0.89 -2.88 -7.77
CA GLN A 471 1.98 -2.76 -6.80
C GLN A 471 2.21 -1.31 -6.39
N SER A 472 1.76 -0.95 -5.18
CA SER A 472 2.08 0.35 -4.57
C SER A 472 3.59 0.58 -4.51
N ALA A 473 3.98 1.86 -4.59
CA ALA A 473 5.36 2.25 -4.78
C ALA A 473 5.72 3.53 -4.03
N GLN A 474 6.84 3.50 -3.32
CA GLN A 474 7.47 4.68 -2.73
C GLN A 474 8.98 4.64 -3.00
N PRO A 475 9.59 5.69 -3.57
CA PRO A 475 11.05 5.75 -3.70
C PRO A 475 11.73 5.91 -2.33
N SER A 476 12.90 5.31 -2.18
CA SER A 476 13.70 5.29 -0.95
C SER A 476 15.19 5.25 -1.25
N LEU A 477 16.01 5.63 -0.28
CA LEU A 477 17.45 5.39 -0.32
C LEU A 477 17.81 4.16 0.52
N VAL A 478 18.81 3.42 0.07
CA VAL A 478 19.36 2.28 0.81
C VAL A 478 20.80 2.56 1.18
N PHE A 479 21.17 2.23 2.42
CA PHE A 479 22.54 2.14 2.88
C PHE A 479 22.83 0.71 3.34
N LEU A 480 23.99 0.17 2.96
CA LEU A 480 24.48 -1.12 3.44
C LEU A 480 25.68 -0.88 4.34
N ASN A 481 25.57 -1.25 5.62
CA ASN A 481 26.55 -0.94 6.67
C ASN A 481 27.02 0.53 6.63
N GLY A 482 26.06 1.45 6.42
CA GLY A 482 26.35 2.88 6.33
C GLY A 482 26.87 3.36 4.98
N GLU A 483 27.25 2.51 4.02
CA GLU A 483 27.62 2.96 2.67
C GLU A 483 26.39 3.19 1.79
N PHE A 484 26.32 4.37 1.15
CA PHE A 484 25.22 4.69 0.24
C PHE A 484 25.14 3.68 -0.92
N TRP A 485 23.94 3.13 -1.11
CA TRP A 485 23.70 2.05 -2.07
C TRP A 485 22.78 2.44 -3.23
N GLY A 486 22.27 3.67 -3.23
CA GLY A 486 21.45 4.21 -4.31
C GLY A 486 19.95 4.20 -4.00
N ILE A 487 19.21 4.58 -5.02
CA ILE A 487 17.74 4.67 -5.03
C ILE A 487 17.17 3.26 -5.24
N HIS A 488 16.19 2.90 -4.43
CA HIS A 488 15.32 1.74 -4.59
C HIS A 488 13.87 2.17 -4.41
N ASN A 489 12.95 1.44 -5.00
CA ASN A 489 11.52 1.62 -4.76
C ASN A 489 11.04 0.59 -3.74
N ILE A 490 10.50 1.06 -2.62
CA ILE A 490 9.68 0.25 -1.72
C ILE A 490 8.48 -0.25 -2.53
N ARG A 491 8.24 -1.56 -2.57
CA ARG A 491 7.10 -2.15 -3.28
C ARG A 491 6.42 -3.24 -2.47
N ASP A 492 5.12 -3.31 -2.68
CA ASP A 492 4.33 -4.50 -2.40
C ASP A 492 4.90 -5.74 -3.10
N ARG A 493 4.56 -6.91 -2.57
CA ARG A 493 4.85 -8.16 -3.22
C ARG A 493 3.55 -8.91 -3.48
N LEU A 494 3.17 -9.02 -4.75
CA LEU A 494 2.07 -9.86 -5.22
C LEU A 494 2.38 -11.34 -4.95
N ASP A 495 1.96 -11.81 -3.78
CA ASP A 495 1.93 -13.19 -3.36
C ASP A 495 0.69 -13.40 -2.49
N LYS A 496 0.46 -14.62 -1.98
CA LYS A 496 -0.74 -14.90 -1.20
C LYS A 496 -0.87 -14.06 0.09
N HIS A 497 0.22 -13.49 0.61
CA HIS A 497 0.14 -12.58 1.75
C HIS A 497 -0.40 -11.22 1.34
N PHE A 498 -0.04 -10.74 0.14
CA PHE A 498 -0.66 -9.53 -0.42
C PHE A 498 -2.16 -9.73 -0.60
N LEU A 499 -2.59 -10.84 -1.21
CA LEU A 499 -4.02 -11.14 -1.41
C LEU A 499 -4.78 -11.27 -0.09
N GLU A 500 -4.18 -11.90 0.93
CA GLU A 500 -4.74 -11.97 2.29
C GLU A 500 -4.98 -10.59 2.89
N THR A 501 -3.99 -9.71 2.78
CA THR A 501 -4.12 -8.35 3.31
C THR A 501 -5.02 -7.45 2.45
N HIS A 502 -5.03 -7.62 1.13
CA HIS A 502 -5.74 -6.73 0.21
C HIS A 502 -7.24 -7.06 0.14
N HIS A 503 -7.61 -8.34 0.17
CA HIS A 503 -9.00 -8.78 0.10
C HIS A 503 -9.55 -9.31 1.43
N GLY A 504 -8.74 -9.34 2.50
CA GLY A 504 -9.19 -9.77 3.83
C GLY A 504 -9.58 -11.25 3.93
N ALA A 505 -8.93 -12.12 3.15
CA ALA A 505 -9.27 -13.55 3.05
C ALA A 505 -8.11 -14.50 3.40
N ASP A 506 -8.43 -15.75 3.74
CA ASP A 506 -7.40 -16.74 4.11
C ASP A 506 -6.44 -17.01 2.94
N ARG A 507 -5.15 -16.67 3.13
CA ARG A 507 -4.10 -16.86 2.13
C ARG A 507 -4.00 -18.29 1.59
N ASP A 508 -4.39 -19.29 2.38
CA ASP A 508 -4.25 -20.71 2.02
C ASP A 508 -5.40 -21.20 1.12
N HIS A 509 -6.37 -20.34 0.80
CA HIS A 509 -7.44 -20.58 -0.16
C HIS A 509 -7.21 -19.94 -1.54
N PHE A 510 -6.14 -19.17 -1.71
CA PHE A 510 -5.78 -18.63 -3.02
C PHE A 510 -5.00 -19.64 -3.86
N THR A 511 -5.17 -19.56 -5.17
CA THR A 511 -4.24 -20.12 -6.16
C THR A 511 -3.64 -18.99 -6.97
N ILE A 512 -2.31 -18.99 -7.17
CA ILE A 512 -1.61 -18.05 -8.06
C ILE A 512 -0.88 -18.86 -9.14
N LEU A 513 -1.20 -18.59 -10.40
CA LEU A 513 -0.58 -19.21 -11.56
C LEU A 513 0.18 -18.16 -12.39
N ASP A 514 1.30 -18.58 -12.99
CA ASP A 514 2.11 -17.76 -13.89
C ASP A 514 2.09 -18.34 -15.32
N GLY A 515 2.29 -17.47 -16.31
CA GLY A 515 2.47 -17.85 -17.72
C GLY A 515 1.28 -18.65 -18.25
N GLU A 516 1.56 -19.87 -18.72
CA GLU A 516 0.55 -20.78 -19.32
C GLU A 516 -0.24 -21.59 -18.27
N GLY A 517 -0.30 -21.15 -17.01
CA GLY A 517 -0.99 -21.86 -15.92
C GLY A 517 -0.08 -22.71 -15.04
N THR A 518 1.20 -22.35 -14.93
CA THR A 518 2.12 -23.02 -14.00
C THR A 518 1.92 -22.48 -12.59
N ILE A 519 1.80 -23.35 -11.59
CA ILE A 519 1.63 -22.91 -10.21
C ILE A 519 2.84 -22.11 -9.70
N SER A 520 2.55 -20.94 -9.13
CA SER A 520 3.51 -20.03 -8.52
C SER A 520 3.43 -20.09 -6.99
N ASP A 521 2.22 -20.02 -6.43
CA ASP A 521 1.91 -20.11 -5.00
C ASP A 521 0.46 -20.59 -4.80
N GLY A 522 0.10 -21.02 -3.59
CA GLY A 522 -1.28 -21.39 -3.25
C GLY A 522 -1.67 -22.84 -3.56
N LEU A 523 -2.96 -23.08 -3.81
CA LEU A 523 -3.55 -24.41 -3.98
C LEU A 523 -3.24 -25.03 -5.37
N GLU A 524 -2.97 -26.33 -5.40
CA GLU A 524 -2.74 -27.07 -6.66
C GLU A 524 -4.02 -27.31 -7.48
N THR A 525 -5.19 -27.24 -6.85
CA THR A 525 -6.49 -27.47 -7.48
C THR A 525 -6.79 -26.49 -8.60
N GLY A 526 -6.40 -25.22 -8.45
CA GLY A 526 -6.59 -24.22 -9.50
C GLY A 526 -5.82 -24.52 -10.81
N VAL A 527 -4.79 -25.38 -10.79
CA VAL A 527 -4.10 -25.80 -12.03
C VAL A 527 -5.04 -26.59 -12.95
N GLU A 528 -5.81 -27.52 -12.39
CA GLU A 528 -6.78 -28.31 -13.15
C GLU A 528 -7.93 -27.42 -13.64
N ASP A 529 -8.44 -26.54 -12.78
CA ASP A 529 -9.55 -25.65 -13.14
C ASP A 529 -9.19 -24.64 -14.25
N TYR A 530 -7.96 -24.09 -14.26
CA TYR A 530 -7.52 -23.22 -15.35
C TYR A 530 -7.36 -24.00 -16.65
N ALA A 531 -6.80 -25.22 -16.59
CA ALA A 531 -6.68 -26.08 -17.76
C ALA A 531 -8.06 -26.40 -18.36
N GLU A 532 -9.08 -26.66 -17.52
CA GLU A 532 -10.46 -26.87 -17.98
C GLU A 532 -11.05 -25.63 -18.69
N LEU A 533 -10.80 -24.43 -18.18
CA LEU A 533 -11.20 -23.18 -18.83
C LEU A 533 -10.55 -23.04 -20.22
N ILE A 534 -9.23 -23.25 -20.31
CA ILE A 534 -8.51 -23.12 -21.58
C ILE A 534 -8.94 -24.20 -22.58
N ASP A 535 -9.09 -25.46 -22.15
CA ASP A 535 -9.59 -26.55 -23.00
C ASP A 535 -11.00 -26.22 -23.51
N TYR A 536 -11.89 -25.69 -22.66
CA TYR A 536 -13.24 -25.27 -23.06
C TYR A 536 -13.20 -24.17 -24.13
N VAL A 537 -12.38 -23.14 -23.94
CA VAL A 537 -12.22 -22.03 -24.90
C VAL A 537 -11.67 -22.50 -26.24
N GLN A 538 -10.81 -23.53 -26.25
CA GLN A 538 -10.26 -24.10 -27.48
C GLN A 538 -11.25 -25.02 -28.21
N ASP A 539 -12.12 -25.72 -27.47
CA ASP A 539 -13.05 -26.71 -28.02
C ASP A 539 -14.41 -26.12 -28.44
N ASN A 540 -14.70 -24.87 -28.09
CA ASN A 540 -15.99 -24.21 -28.34
C ASN A 540 -15.84 -22.86 -29.05
N ASP A 541 -16.89 -22.45 -29.78
CA ASP A 541 -16.94 -21.21 -30.55
C ASP A 541 -17.59 -20.10 -29.73
N LEU A 542 -16.79 -19.17 -29.21
CA LEU A 542 -17.26 -18.11 -28.30
C LEU A 542 -18.15 -17.05 -28.97
N SER A 543 -18.34 -17.09 -30.30
CA SER A 543 -19.37 -16.28 -30.95
C SER A 543 -20.80 -16.66 -30.54
N HIS A 544 -20.98 -17.81 -29.89
CA HIS A 544 -22.26 -18.23 -29.31
C HIS A 544 -22.35 -17.83 -27.82
N GLU A 545 -23.45 -17.16 -27.47
CA GLU A 545 -23.75 -16.61 -26.14
C GLU A 545 -23.54 -17.63 -25.00
N GLU A 546 -23.99 -18.89 -25.17
CA GLU A 546 -23.86 -19.93 -24.14
C GLU A 546 -22.40 -20.27 -23.76
N HIS A 547 -21.48 -20.13 -24.70
CA HIS A 547 -20.06 -20.39 -24.47
C HIS A 547 -19.35 -19.17 -23.88
N TYR A 548 -19.77 -17.97 -24.30
CA TYR A 548 -19.30 -16.73 -23.69
C TYR A 548 -19.74 -16.61 -22.22
N GLU A 549 -21.00 -16.94 -21.91
CA GLU A 549 -21.52 -17.01 -20.54
C GLU A 549 -20.73 -18.01 -19.67
N TYR A 550 -20.31 -19.15 -20.23
CA TYR A 550 -19.45 -20.09 -19.49
C TYR A 550 -18.13 -19.42 -19.09
N VAL A 551 -17.48 -18.68 -19.99
CA VAL A 551 -16.23 -17.97 -19.68
C VAL A 551 -16.48 -16.88 -18.63
N GLN A 552 -17.55 -16.09 -18.75
CA GLN A 552 -17.95 -15.08 -17.76
C GLN A 552 -18.14 -15.64 -16.34
N ASN A 553 -18.59 -16.89 -16.23
CA ASN A 553 -18.77 -17.55 -14.93
C ASN A 553 -17.47 -18.11 -14.34
N ASN A 554 -16.38 -18.20 -15.12
CA ASN A 554 -15.10 -18.77 -14.68
C ASN A 554 -13.99 -17.72 -14.55
N MET A 555 -14.13 -16.55 -15.17
CA MET A 555 -13.16 -15.47 -15.07
C MET A 555 -13.85 -14.11 -15.02
N ASP A 556 -13.17 -13.14 -14.41
CA ASP A 556 -13.65 -11.77 -14.40
C ASP A 556 -13.29 -11.08 -15.72
N ILE A 557 -14.31 -10.86 -16.55
CA ILE A 557 -14.17 -10.23 -17.88
C ILE A 557 -13.75 -8.77 -17.77
N GLU A 558 -14.19 -8.05 -16.73
CA GLU A 558 -13.88 -6.63 -16.55
C GLU A 558 -12.39 -6.47 -16.24
N ASN A 559 -11.92 -7.12 -15.17
CA ASN A 559 -10.51 -7.19 -14.79
C ASN A 559 -9.61 -7.63 -15.97
N TYR A 560 -9.99 -8.67 -16.70
CA TYR A 560 -9.21 -9.15 -17.85
C TYR A 560 -9.15 -8.14 -19.01
N THR A 561 -10.26 -7.44 -19.27
CA THR A 561 -10.31 -6.41 -20.33
C THR A 561 -9.43 -5.21 -19.94
N GLN A 562 -9.50 -4.75 -18.69
CA GLN A 562 -8.66 -3.68 -18.15
C GLN A 562 -7.17 -4.04 -18.15
N TYR A 563 -6.84 -5.29 -17.82
CA TYR A 563 -5.48 -5.81 -17.87
C TYR A 563 -4.90 -5.72 -19.30
N TYR A 564 -5.66 -6.19 -20.29
CA TYR A 564 -5.24 -6.09 -21.69
C TYR A 564 -5.18 -4.65 -22.17
N ALA A 565 -6.15 -3.81 -21.79
CA ALA A 565 -6.17 -2.42 -22.18
C ALA A 565 -4.94 -1.66 -21.68
N THR A 566 -4.58 -1.91 -20.42
CA THR A 566 -3.38 -1.37 -19.80
C THR A 566 -2.10 -1.85 -20.49
N GLN A 567 -1.93 -3.16 -20.69
CA GLN A 567 -0.73 -3.69 -21.35
C GLN A 567 -0.58 -3.20 -22.81
N ILE A 568 -1.69 -3.06 -23.52
CA ILE A 568 -1.71 -2.53 -24.88
C ILE A 568 -1.30 -1.06 -24.88
N TYR A 569 -1.89 -0.23 -24.01
CA TYR A 569 -1.48 1.17 -23.89
C TYR A 569 0.02 1.27 -23.58
N ASN A 570 0.52 0.48 -22.62
CA ASN A 570 1.91 0.47 -22.14
C ASN A 570 2.97 0.22 -23.21
N ALA A 571 2.57 -0.32 -24.36
CA ALA A 571 3.50 -0.81 -25.38
C ALA A 571 4.45 -1.90 -24.85
N ASN A 572 4.00 -2.72 -23.89
CA ASN A 572 4.85 -3.72 -23.24
C ASN A 572 5.20 -4.86 -24.21
N SER A 573 6.46 -4.92 -24.64
CA SER A 573 6.96 -5.91 -25.60
C SER A 573 7.42 -7.23 -24.97
N ASP A 574 7.51 -7.31 -23.64
CA ASP A 574 7.87 -8.55 -22.93
C ASP A 574 6.63 -9.41 -22.58
N TRP A 575 5.44 -8.87 -22.84
CA TRP A 575 4.14 -9.51 -22.68
C TRP A 575 3.53 -9.78 -24.08
N PRO A 576 2.64 -10.77 -24.28
CA PRO A 576 2.10 -11.74 -23.32
C PRO A 576 2.88 -13.07 -23.24
N HIS A 577 4.14 -13.16 -23.67
CA HIS A 577 4.89 -14.41 -23.55
C HIS A 577 5.61 -14.54 -22.20
N ASN A 578 5.85 -13.42 -21.53
CA ASN A 578 6.25 -13.33 -20.14
C ASN A 578 5.30 -12.40 -19.39
N ASN A 579 5.57 -12.20 -18.10
CA ASN A 579 4.91 -11.22 -17.23
C ASN A 579 3.38 -11.40 -17.16
N ILE A 580 2.95 -12.67 -17.13
CA ILE A 580 1.57 -13.08 -16.87
C ILE A 580 1.53 -13.76 -15.50
N SER A 581 0.62 -13.30 -14.65
CA SER A 581 0.32 -13.88 -13.34
C SER A 581 -1.13 -13.57 -13.02
N PHE A 582 -1.84 -14.53 -12.44
CA PHE A 582 -3.27 -14.45 -12.21
C PHE A 582 -3.66 -15.37 -11.05
N TRP A 583 -4.77 -15.03 -10.41
CA TRP A 583 -5.20 -15.67 -9.18
C TRP A 583 -6.69 -15.97 -9.16
N ARG A 584 -7.07 -16.83 -8.23
CA ARG A 584 -8.46 -17.08 -7.85
C ARG A 584 -8.54 -17.46 -6.38
N TYR A 585 -9.72 -17.31 -5.80
CA TYR A 585 -10.02 -17.69 -4.42
C TYR A 585 -10.96 -18.91 -4.37
N GLU A 586 -10.62 -19.93 -3.60
CA GLU A 586 -11.49 -21.09 -3.36
C GLU A 586 -12.18 -20.98 -2.00
N ASN A 587 -13.47 -20.64 -1.98
CA ASN A 587 -14.25 -20.59 -0.73
C ASN A 587 -14.62 -21.99 -0.21
N LEU A 588 -13.62 -22.74 0.26
CA LEU A 588 -13.76 -24.13 0.73
C LEU A 588 -14.67 -24.28 1.96
N ASN A 589 -14.86 -23.20 2.73
CA ASN A 589 -15.60 -23.21 3.98
C ASN A 589 -17.03 -22.66 3.87
N ASN A 590 -17.47 -22.22 2.69
CA ASN A 590 -18.72 -21.46 2.48
C ASN A 590 -18.83 -20.27 3.45
N GLU A 591 -17.71 -19.57 3.67
CA GLU A 591 -17.71 -18.32 4.41
C GLU A 591 -18.52 -17.27 3.65
N ALA A 592 -19.16 -16.34 4.37
CA ALA A 592 -19.83 -15.23 3.73
C ALA A 592 -18.75 -14.39 3.06
N VAL A 593 -18.70 -14.45 1.74
CA VAL A 593 -17.74 -13.69 0.95
C VAL A 593 -18.09 -12.21 1.10
N THR A 594 -17.11 -11.41 1.51
CA THR A 594 -17.28 -10.00 1.86
C THR A 594 -17.11 -9.05 0.68
N THR A 595 -16.48 -9.50 -0.41
CA THR A 595 -16.24 -8.70 -1.63
C THR A 595 -16.63 -9.48 -2.89
N ASP A 596 -17.01 -8.76 -3.95
CA ASP A 596 -17.34 -9.37 -5.25
C ASP A 596 -16.11 -10.05 -5.90
N GLU A 597 -14.89 -9.75 -5.43
CA GLU A 597 -13.63 -10.27 -5.95
C GLU A 597 -13.30 -11.70 -5.50
N LEU A 598 -13.93 -12.18 -4.44
CA LEU A 598 -13.66 -13.49 -3.82
C LEU A 598 -14.68 -14.57 -4.25
N ASP A 599 -15.26 -14.39 -5.44
CA ASP A 599 -16.32 -15.21 -6.03
C ASP A 599 -15.83 -16.50 -6.74
N GLY A 600 -14.51 -16.71 -6.78
CA GLY A 600 -13.86 -17.87 -7.39
C GLY A 600 -13.58 -17.76 -8.89
N ARG A 601 -13.88 -16.62 -9.51
CA ARG A 601 -13.45 -16.31 -10.88
C ARG A 601 -11.95 -15.99 -10.93
N TRP A 602 -11.31 -16.31 -12.06
CA TRP A 602 -9.93 -15.92 -12.34
C TRP A 602 -9.78 -14.41 -12.57
N ARG A 603 -8.72 -13.82 -12.00
CA ARG A 603 -8.34 -12.40 -12.09
C ARG A 603 -6.84 -12.25 -12.34
N TRP A 604 -6.41 -11.23 -13.07
CA TRP A 604 -5.03 -11.01 -13.49
C TRP A 604 -4.36 -9.91 -12.68
N PHE A 605 -3.11 -10.16 -12.31
CA PHE A 605 -2.22 -9.14 -11.77
C PHE A 605 -1.66 -8.27 -12.88
N LEU A 606 -1.47 -6.98 -12.60
CA LEU A 606 -0.54 -6.15 -13.37
C LEU A 606 0.81 -6.12 -12.67
N TYR A 607 1.83 -6.78 -13.23
CA TYR A 607 3.17 -6.80 -12.65
C TYR A 607 4.28 -6.77 -13.70
N ASP A 608 5.45 -6.31 -13.27
CA ASP A 608 6.68 -6.24 -14.07
C ASP A 608 6.48 -5.45 -15.38
N VAL A 609 6.07 -4.19 -15.22
CA VAL A 609 5.79 -3.24 -16.31
C VAL A 609 6.89 -2.19 -16.45
N ASP A 610 8.14 -2.53 -16.11
CA ASP A 610 9.29 -1.63 -16.28
C ASP A 610 9.69 -1.39 -17.75
N ARG A 611 9.16 -2.20 -18.68
CA ARG A 611 9.24 -1.96 -20.13
C ARG A 611 7.99 -1.27 -20.66
N SER A 612 7.62 -0.14 -20.04
CA SER A 612 6.44 0.66 -20.40
C SER A 612 6.79 2.13 -20.68
N LEU A 613 5.79 2.91 -21.10
CA LEU A 613 5.83 4.38 -21.19
C LEU A 613 6.96 4.94 -22.07
N GLY A 614 7.33 4.28 -23.17
CA GLY A 614 8.41 4.74 -24.04
C GLY A 614 9.72 3.95 -23.89
N TYR A 615 9.71 2.81 -23.19
CA TYR A 615 10.81 1.83 -23.29
C TYR A 615 10.93 1.29 -24.72
N GLU A 616 9.79 1.00 -25.34
CA GLU A 616 9.67 0.80 -26.78
C GLU A 616 9.09 2.07 -27.41
N ASP A 617 9.27 2.21 -28.73
CA ASP A 617 8.70 3.33 -29.48
C ASP A 617 7.18 3.42 -29.25
N TYR A 618 6.66 4.65 -29.13
CA TYR A 618 5.24 4.91 -28.89
C TYR A 618 4.33 4.33 -29.98
N ASP A 619 4.86 3.97 -31.15
CA ASP A 619 4.15 3.39 -32.29
C ASP A 619 4.22 1.84 -32.34
N HIS A 620 4.74 1.18 -31.30
CA HIS A 620 4.74 -0.28 -31.24
C HIS A 620 3.30 -0.84 -31.28
N ASN A 621 2.99 -1.64 -32.32
CA ASN A 621 1.65 -2.19 -32.55
C ASN A 621 1.36 -3.42 -31.67
N THR A 622 1.07 -3.16 -30.39
CA THR A 622 0.68 -4.18 -29.41
C THR A 622 -0.68 -4.83 -29.72
N ILE A 623 -1.55 -4.18 -30.47
CA ILE A 623 -2.84 -4.75 -30.86
C ILE A 623 -2.63 -5.88 -31.86
N GLU A 624 -1.89 -5.65 -32.94
CA GLU A 624 -1.53 -6.71 -33.90
C GLU A 624 -0.78 -7.85 -33.19
N MET A 625 0.13 -7.52 -32.27
CA MET A 625 0.87 -8.52 -31.49
C MET A 625 -0.05 -9.42 -30.66
N THR A 626 -1.05 -8.85 -30.00
CA THR A 626 -1.95 -9.58 -29.08
C THR A 626 -3.10 -10.29 -29.79
N THR A 627 -3.48 -9.87 -30.99
CA THR A 627 -4.53 -10.52 -31.81
C THR A 627 -3.97 -11.57 -32.78
N SER A 628 -2.66 -11.57 -33.05
CA SER A 628 -1.98 -12.60 -33.85
C SER A 628 -1.85 -13.93 -33.09
N SER A 629 -2.02 -15.05 -33.80
CA SER A 629 -1.76 -16.39 -33.23
C SER A 629 -0.27 -16.76 -33.18
N VAL A 630 0.61 -16.01 -33.85
CA VAL A 630 2.04 -16.33 -33.96
C VAL A 630 2.88 -15.20 -33.38
N ASN A 631 3.90 -15.57 -32.60
CA ASN A 631 4.95 -14.67 -32.14
C ASN A 631 5.90 -14.31 -33.29
N PRO A 632 5.86 -13.06 -33.81
CA PRO A 632 6.68 -12.67 -34.96
C PRO A 632 8.19 -12.70 -34.66
N GLY A 633 8.60 -12.76 -33.39
CA GLY A 633 9.99 -12.86 -32.96
C GLY A 633 10.47 -14.27 -32.59
N ARG A 634 9.58 -15.26 -32.45
CA ARG A 634 9.93 -16.60 -31.90
C ARG A 634 9.45 -17.82 -32.71
N ASP A 635 8.63 -17.65 -33.75
CA ASP A 635 8.03 -18.77 -34.50
C ASP A 635 7.23 -19.76 -33.60
N GLU A 636 6.65 -19.27 -32.51
CA GLU A 636 5.85 -20.02 -31.51
C GLU A 636 4.44 -19.41 -31.39
N GLU A 637 3.45 -20.19 -30.91
CA GLU A 637 2.11 -19.66 -30.62
C GLU A 637 2.14 -18.77 -29.37
N TRP A 638 1.41 -17.65 -29.38
CA TRP A 638 1.25 -16.80 -28.20
C TRP A 638 0.24 -17.43 -27.22
N PRO A 639 0.42 -17.26 -25.88
CA PRO A 639 -0.57 -17.66 -24.88
C PRO A 639 -1.71 -16.64 -24.78
N ASN A 640 -2.23 -16.18 -25.93
CA ASN A 640 -3.30 -15.19 -26.06
C ASN A 640 -4.60 -15.81 -26.61
N VAL A 641 -4.71 -17.14 -26.58
CA VAL A 641 -5.88 -17.85 -27.11
C VAL A 641 -7.17 -17.36 -26.47
N LEU A 642 -7.14 -17.06 -25.16
CA LEU A 642 -8.27 -16.54 -24.42
C LEU A 642 -8.77 -15.21 -25.00
N LEU A 643 -7.88 -14.22 -25.20
CA LEU A 643 -8.27 -12.96 -25.84
C LEU A 643 -8.80 -13.20 -27.26
N ARG A 644 -8.07 -13.96 -28.09
CA ARG A 644 -8.44 -14.17 -29.49
C ARG A 644 -9.82 -14.81 -29.62
N SER A 645 -10.11 -15.83 -28.79
CA SER A 645 -11.41 -16.47 -28.76
C SER A 645 -12.50 -15.52 -28.26
N LEU A 646 -12.23 -14.73 -27.21
CA LEU A 646 -13.20 -13.74 -26.72
C LEU A 646 -13.56 -12.70 -27.80
N LEU A 647 -12.58 -12.25 -28.59
CA LEU A 647 -12.80 -11.32 -29.72
C LEU A 647 -13.61 -11.91 -30.88
N GLU A 648 -13.91 -13.22 -30.89
CA GLU A 648 -14.87 -13.81 -31.84
C GLU A 648 -16.32 -13.48 -31.48
N ASN A 649 -16.59 -13.11 -30.22
CA ASN A 649 -17.87 -12.61 -29.76
C ASN A 649 -18.00 -11.12 -30.07
N GLU A 650 -19.04 -10.72 -30.80
CA GLU A 650 -19.22 -9.31 -31.21
C GLU A 650 -19.46 -8.37 -30.02
N ASP A 651 -20.20 -8.82 -28.99
CA ASP A 651 -20.49 -7.99 -27.82
C ASP A 651 -19.21 -7.76 -27.00
N TYR A 652 -18.40 -8.80 -26.81
CA TYR A 652 -17.09 -8.64 -26.16
C TYR A 652 -16.14 -7.78 -27.00
N LYS A 653 -16.15 -7.91 -28.34
CA LYS A 653 -15.31 -7.08 -29.21
C LYS A 653 -15.67 -5.60 -29.09
N HIS A 654 -16.97 -5.27 -29.09
CA HIS A 654 -17.41 -3.90 -28.84
C HIS A 654 -17.01 -3.43 -27.45
N LYS A 655 -17.21 -4.26 -26.42
CA LYS A 655 -16.75 -3.97 -25.06
C LYS A 655 -15.26 -3.66 -25.01
N PHE A 656 -14.42 -4.49 -25.62
CA PHE A 656 -12.97 -4.32 -25.65
C PHE A 656 -12.57 -3.01 -26.34
N ILE A 657 -13.18 -2.67 -27.48
CA ILE A 657 -12.92 -1.41 -28.17
C ILE A 657 -13.38 -0.19 -27.34
N ASN A 658 -14.53 -0.30 -26.68
CA ASN A 658 -15.04 0.75 -25.80
C ASN A 658 -14.19 0.92 -24.54
N GLU A 659 -13.74 -0.16 -23.90
CA GLU A 659 -12.85 -0.10 -22.72
C GLU A 659 -11.54 0.62 -23.07
N MET A 660 -10.98 0.33 -24.25
CA MET A 660 -9.81 1.04 -24.77
C MET A 660 -10.12 2.54 -24.96
N ALA A 661 -11.24 2.88 -25.59
CA ALA A 661 -11.63 4.27 -25.80
C ALA A 661 -11.86 5.00 -24.46
N ASP A 662 -12.50 4.33 -23.50
CA ASP A 662 -12.79 4.87 -22.18
C ASP A 662 -11.50 5.22 -21.44
N HIS A 663 -10.53 4.29 -21.38
CA HIS A 663 -9.24 4.57 -20.75
C HIS A 663 -8.42 5.62 -21.51
N LEU A 664 -8.48 5.68 -22.84
CA LEU A 664 -7.81 6.74 -23.61
C LEU A 664 -8.41 8.14 -23.38
N ASN A 665 -9.69 8.21 -22.98
CA ASN A 665 -10.33 9.47 -22.58
C ASN A 665 -10.08 9.82 -21.10
N THR A 666 -9.68 8.85 -20.27
CA THR A 666 -9.59 8.99 -18.80
C THR A 666 -8.21 8.62 -18.26
N THR A 667 -7.98 7.33 -17.99
CA THR A 667 -6.81 6.76 -17.31
C THR A 667 -5.51 7.13 -18.02
N PHE A 668 -5.51 7.04 -19.34
CA PHE A 668 -4.40 7.31 -20.24
C PHE A 668 -4.56 8.64 -20.98
N ASN A 669 -5.37 9.55 -20.43
CA ASN A 669 -5.41 10.93 -20.90
C ASN A 669 -4.00 11.54 -20.80
N THR A 670 -3.56 12.21 -21.87
CA THR A 670 -2.20 12.75 -21.99
C THR A 670 -1.79 13.62 -20.80
N ASP A 671 -2.65 14.54 -20.35
CA ASP A 671 -2.32 15.47 -19.27
C ASP A 671 -2.16 14.73 -17.94
N ARG A 672 -2.99 13.71 -17.69
CA ARG A 672 -2.89 12.85 -16.50
C ARG A 672 -1.59 12.05 -16.50
N VAL A 673 -1.24 11.43 -17.63
CA VAL A 673 -0.02 10.62 -17.74
C VAL A 673 1.22 11.50 -17.54
N ILE A 674 1.26 12.69 -18.16
CA ILE A 674 2.35 13.66 -17.95
C ILE A 674 2.40 14.10 -16.48
N GLN A 675 1.26 14.41 -15.86
CA GLN A 675 1.22 14.78 -14.45
C GLN A 675 1.83 13.69 -13.56
N THR A 676 1.48 12.42 -13.79
CA THR A 676 2.09 11.32 -13.02
C THR A 676 3.59 11.20 -13.27
N ILE A 677 4.06 11.39 -14.51
CA ILE A 677 5.49 11.41 -14.82
C ILE A 677 6.21 12.53 -14.05
N ASP A 678 5.65 13.74 -14.06
CA ASP A 678 6.21 14.92 -13.39
C ASP A 678 6.24 14.74 -11.86
N GLU A 679 5.20 14.13 -11.27
CA GLU A 679 5.17 13.80 -9.84
C GLU A 679 6.25 12.77 -9.46
N MET A 680 6.46 11.75 -10.29
CA MET A 680 7.50 10.73 -10.07
C MET A 680 8.90 11.30 -10.26
N GLU A 681 9.11 12.14 -11.28
CA GLU A 681 10.36 12.86 -11.53
C GLU A 681 10.73 13.72 -10.32
N ALA A 682 9.80 14.54 -9.83
CA ALA A 682 10.02 15.45 -8.71
C ALA A 682 10.40 14.75 -7.40
N MET A 683 9.92 13.52 -7.17
CA MET A 683 10.31 12.74 -6.00
C MET A 683 11.76 12.23 -6.06
N ILE A 684 12.26 11.89 -7.24
CA ILE A 684 13.53 11.17 -7.40
C ILE A 684 14.67 12.11 -7.81
N GLU A 685 14.38 13.16 -8.58
CA GLU A 685 15.34 14.14 -9.11
C GLU A 685 16.42 14.57 -8.10
N PRO A 686 16.10 14.93 -6.83
CA PRO A 686 17.10 15.42 -5.88
C PRO A 686 18.20 14.39 -5.54
N GLU A 687 17.94 13.09 -5.74
CA GLU A 687 18.83 11.99 -5.38
C GLU A 687 19.53 11.36 -6.60
N VAL A 688 19.18 11.76 -7.83
CA VAL A 688 19.71 11.17 -9.08
C VAL A 688 21.22 11.37 -9.19
N GLU A 689 21.73 12.58 -8.93
CA GLU A 689 23.18 12.84 -9.01
C GLU A 689 23.96 11.93 -8.04
N ARG A 690 23.42 11.69 -6.85
CA ARG A 690 23.99 10.81 -5.84
C ARG A 690 23.97 9.35 -6.30
N HIS A 691 22.87 8.89 -6.90
CA HIS A 691 22.77 7.56 -7.51
C HIS A 691 23.83 7.36 -8.60
N ILE A 692 23.97 8.34 -9.51
CA ILE A 692 24.96 8.33 -10.59
C ILE A 692 26.36 8.30 -10.00
N HIS A 693 26.63 9.05 -8.94
CA HIS A 693 27.92 9.00 -8.28
C HIS A 693 28.26 7.61 -7.74
N ARG A 694 27.26 6.86 -7.26
CA ARG A 694 27.43 5.50 -6.73
C ARG A 694 27.56 4.44 -7.82
N TRP A 695 26.76 4.51 -8.88
CA TRP A 695 26.61 3.43 -9.87
C TRP A 695 27.12 3.75 -11.26
N GLY A 696 27.43 5.02 -11.55
CA GLY A 696 27.84 5.48 -12.88
C GLY A 696 26.76 5.35 -13.96
N ILE A 697 25.52 5.06 -13.58
CA ILE A 697 24.36 4.93 -14.45
C ILE A 697 23.13 5.54 -13.75
N PRO A 698 22.26 6.33 -14.41
CA PRO A 698 22.41 6.90 -15.76
C PRO A 698 23.75 7.60 -15.99
N GLU A 699 24.19 7.77 -17.25
CA GLU A 699 25.53 8.32 -17.54
C GLU A 699 25.70 9.76 -17.03
N SER A 700 24.60 10.52 -16.98
CA SER A 700 24.51 11.85 -16.38
C SER A 700 23.07 12.21 -16.03
N VAL A 701 22.86 13.28 -15.27
CA VAL A 701 21.52 13.83 -14.99
C VAL A 701 20.81 14.22 -16.30
N ALA A 702 21.53 14.73 -17.30
CA ALA A 702 20.96 15.09 -18.59
C ALA A 702 20.46 13.85 -19.37
N ASP A 703 21.17 12.72 -19.28
CA ASP A 703 20.72 11.47 -19.91
C ASP A 703 19.49 10.90 -19.18
N TRP A 704 19.42 11.07 -17.86
CA TRP A 704 18.22 10.75 -17.08
C TRP A 704 17.02 11.63 -17.50
N GLU A 705 17.21 12.95 -17.60
CA GLU A 705 16.18 13.89 -18.08
C GLU A 705 15.69 13.54 -19.49
N GLU A 706 16.57 13.09 -20.39
CA GLU A 706 16.21 12.63 -21.73
C GLU A 706 15.30 11.39 -21.69
N GLU A 707 15.58 10.43 -20.82
CA GLU A 707 14.73 9.24 -20.60
C GLU A 707 13.35 9.61 -20.05
N VAL A 708 13.26 10.63 -19.18
CA VAL A 708 11.98 11.17 -18.70
C VAL A 708 11.23 11.87 -19.82
N GLU A 709 11.92 12.63 -20.68
CA GLU A 709 11.29 13.28 -21.83
C GLU A 709 10.73 12.27 -22.85
N ILE A 710 11.40 11.12 -23.03
CA ILE A 710 10.86 10.00 -23.83
C ILE A 710 9.52 9.51 -23.27
N MET A 711 9.34 9.49 -21.94
CA MET A 711 8.04 9.16 -21.34
C MET A 711 6.96 10.19 -21.66
N ARG A 712 7.31 11.48 -21.68
CA ARG A 712 6.38 12.56 -22.06
C ARG A 712 6.02 12.49 -23.55
N GLU A 713 7.00 12.24 -24.41
CA GLU A 713 6.76 12.03 -25.85
C GLU A 713 5.82 10.83 -26.07
N PHE A 714 6.02 9.75 -25.33
CA PHE A 714 5.11 8.61 -25.34
C PHE A 714 3.68 9.02 -24.96
N ALA A 715 3.49 9.71 -23.83
CA ALA A 715 2.18 10.14 -23.34
C ALA A 715 1.41 11.02 -24.34
N VAL A 716 2.13 11.86 -25.09
CA VAL A 716 1.54 12.75 -26.12
C VAL A 716 1.10 11.97 -27.35
N ASN A 717 1.91 11.01 -27.82
CA ASN A 717 1.69 10.37 -29.11
C ASN A 717 0.88 9.06 -29.01
N ARG A 718 1.03 8.31 -27.92
CA ARG A 718 0.48 6.96 -27.78
C ARG A 718 -1.03 6.89 -27.94
N PRO A 719 -1.86 7.79 -27.38
CA PRO A 719 -3.33 7.66 -27.49
C PRO A 719 -3.84 7.60 -28.93
N ASN A 720 -3.36 8.49 -29.79
CA ASN A 720 -3.78 8.54 -31.19
C ASN A 720 -3.30 7.32 -31.99
N ILE A 721 -2.09 6.84 -31.69
CA ILE A 721 -1.55 5.61 -32.28
C ILE A 721 -2.40 4.40 -31.89
N VAL A 722 -2.77 4.27 -30.62
CA VAL A 722 -3.61 3.15 -30.16
C VAL A 722 -4.97 3.20 -30.87
N ARG A 723 -5.57 4.38 -31.03
CA ARG A 723 -6.80 4.53 -31.83
C ARG A 723 -6.61 4.08 -33.27
N GLN A 724 -5.53 4.51 -33.92
CA GLN A 724 -5.21 4.09 -35.28
C GLN A 724 -5.07 2.57 -35.39
N HIS A 725 -4.32 1.94 -34.49
CA HIS A 725 -4.14 0.48 -34.49
C HIS A 725 -5.45 -0.28 -34.23
N LEU A 726 -6.34 0.23 -33.37
CA LEU A 726 -7.67 -0.32 -33.17
C LEU A 726 -8.50 -0.26 -34.45
N SER A 727 -8.57 0.91 -35.10
CA SER A 727 -9.29 1.09 -36.36
C SER A 727 -8.78 0.16 -37.46
N GLU A 728 -7.46 0.05 -37.62
CA GLU A 728 -6.85 -0.81 -38.64
C GLU A 728 -7.07 -2.30 -38.36
N ASN A 729 -6.94 -2.74 -37.10
CA ASN A 729 -7.03 -4.14 -36.73
C ASN A 729 -8.49 -4.66 -36.74
N PHE A 730 -9.44 -3.84 -36.31
CA PHE A 730 -10.85 -4.21 -36.21
C PHE A 730 -11.71 -3.69 -37.38
N GLU A 731 -11.09 -3.09 -38.40
CA GLU A 731 -11.74 -2.53 -39.59
C GLU A 731 -12.85 -1.51 -39.25
N VAL A 732 -12.58 -0.64 -38.27
CA VAL A 732 -13.53 0.39 -37.83
C VAL A 732 -13.30 1.68 -38.62
N ASP A 733 -14.39 2.27 -39.14
CA ASP A 733 -14.35 3.32 -40.19
C ASP A 733 -13.72 4.65 -39.74
N GLY A 734 -13.67 4.92 -38.42
CA GLY A 734 -13.10 6.15 -37.87
C GLY A 734 -13.48 6.38 -36.41
N THR A 735 -13.34 7.64 -35.98
CA THR A 735 -13.73 8.13 -34.66
C THR A 735 -14.66 9.33 -34.77
N ALA A 736 -15.44 9.57 -33.72
CA ALA A 736 -16.34 10.71 -33.54
C ALA A 736 -16.26 11.19 -32.08
N ASN A 737 -16.45 12.49 -31.88
CA ASN A 737 -16.48 13.10 -30.55
C ASN A 737 -17.89 13.02 -29.98
N VAL A 738 -17.97 12.74 -28.69
CA VAL A 738 -19.16 12.87 -27.86
C VAL A 738 -18.92 14.03 -26.92
N GLU A 739 -19.65 15.12 -27.12
CA GLU A 739 -19.69 16.26 -26.20
C GLU A 739 -20.92 16.13 -25.30
N ILE A 740 -20.76 16.25 -23.99
CA ILE A 740 -21.85 16.14 -23.02
C ILE A 740 -21.86 17.40 -22.16
N ASN A 741 -22.99 18.13 -22.21
CA ASN A 741 -23.21 19.33 -21.43
C ASN A 741 -24.40 19.13 -20.49
N PHE A 742 -24.18 19.18 -19.19
CA PHE A 742 -25.25 19.03 -18.20
C PHE A 742 -24.98 19.82 -16.92
N ASP A 743 -26.00 19.91 -16.08
CA ASP A 743 -25.91 20.52 -14.76
C ASP A 743 -25.78 19.41 -13.72
N SER A 744 -24.62 19.33 -13.07
CA SER A 744 -24.32 18.25 -12.12
C SER A 744 -25.19 18.30 -10.86
N ASP A 745 -25.85 19.43 -10.58
CA ASP A 745 -26.88 19.52 -9.55
C ASP A 745 -28.14 18.70 -9.91
N GLN A 746 -28.40 18.46 -11.19
CA GLN A 746 -29.64 17.84 -11.68
C GLN A 746 -29.54 16.32 -11.85
N GLY A 747 -28.34 15.79 -12.09
CA GLY A 747 -28.11 14.36 -12.23
C GLY A 747 -26.64 14.03 -12.49
N ARG A 748 -26.38 12.75 -12.74
CA ARG A 748 -25.06 12.22 -13.12
C ARG A 748 -25.15 11.49 -14.44
N ILE A 749 -24.05 11.45 -15.18
CA ILE A 749 -23.97 10.79 -16.48
C ILE A 749 -22.83 9.79 -16.45
N GLN A 750 -23.13 8.58 -16.93
CA GLN A 750 -22.15 7.56 -17.19
C GLN A 750 -22.12 7.26 -18.70
N ILE A 751 -20.92 7.21 -19.27
CA ILE A 751 -20.68 6.72 -20.64
C ILE A 751 -19.82 5.47 -20.53
N ASN A 752 -20.36 4.33 -20.95
CA ASN A 752 -19.74 3.02 -20.77
C ASN A 752 -19.24 2.81 -19.32
N SER A 753 -17.94 2.67 -19.11
CA SER A 753 -17.34 2.53 -17.77
C SER A 753 -17.01 3.87 -17.08
N ILE A 754 -17.09 5.01 -17.78
CA ILE A 754 -16.75 6.32 -17.25
C ILE A 754 -17.95 6.97 -16.55
N ASP A 755 -17.83 7.19 -15.24
CA ASP A 755 -18.73 8.06 -14.48
C ASP A 755 -18.26 9.53 -14.55
N LEU A 756 -19.06 10.41 -15.17
CA LEU A 756 -18.71 11.83 -15.35
C LEU A 756 -19.01 12.62 -14.07
N ARG A 757 -18.06 12.56 -13.14
CA ARG A 757 -18.11 13.28 -11.86
C ARG A 757 -16.74 13.81 -11.47
N GLU A 758 -16.74 14.75 -10.52
CA GLU A 758 -15.51 15.19 -9.86
C GLU A 758 -14.82 14.00 -9.18
N GLY A 759 -13.50 13.93 -9.32
CA GLY A 759 -12.68 12.83 -8.80
C GLY A 759 -12.55 11.62 -9.73
N THR A 760 -13.32 11.53 -10.82
CA THR A 760 -13.08 10.50 -11.84
C THR A 760 -11.73 10.78 -12.54
N PRO A 761 -10.79 9.81 -12.57
CA PRO A 761 -9.50 9.97 -13.20
C PRO A 761 -9.57 10.48 -14.65
N GLY A 762 -8.88 11.59 -14.95
CA GLY A 762 -8.86 12.20 -16.28
C GLY A 762 -10.10 13.04 -16.65
N VAL A 763 -11.12 13.11 -15.80
CA VAL A 763 -12.29 13.98 -15.97
C VAL A 763 -12.08 15.27 -15.17
N THR A 764 -11.77 16.37 -15.86
CA THR A 764 -11.47 17.67 -15.23
C THR A 764 -12.64 18.65 -15.19
N ASP A 765 -13.59 18.52 -16.13
CA ASP A 765 -14.83 19.30 -16.21
C ASP A 765 -15.96 18.34 -16.57
N PRO A 766 -16.58 17.67 -15.59
CA PRO A 766 -17.64 16.69 -15.86
C PRO A 766 -18.84 17.34 -16.55
N GLU A 767 -19.18 18.59 -16.22
CA GLU A 767 -20.35 19.30 -16.76
C GLU A 767 -20.21 19.67 -18.24
N ASN A 768 -18.98 19.76 -18.77
CA ASN A 768 -18.68 20.07 -20.17
C ASN A 768 -17.66 19.07 -20.73
N TRP A 769 -17.94 17.78 -20.56
CA TRP A 769 -17.02 16.71 -20.92
C TRP A 769 -17.03 16.42 -22.43
N SER A 770 -15.87 16.04 -22.97
CA SER A 770 -15.71 15.55 -24.34
C SER A 770 -14.83 14.31 -24.37
N GLY A 771 -15.25 13.31 -25.14
CA GLY A 771 -14.47 12.08 -25.38
C GLY A 771 -14.52 11.64 -26.83
N GLU A 772 -13.48 10.94 -27.27
CA GLU A 772 -13.38 10.41 -28.63
C GLU A 772 -13.67 8.90 -28.62
N TYR A 773 -14.64 8.47 -29.45
CA TYR A 773 -15.09 7.08 -29.58
C TYR A 773 -15.08 6.63 -31.02
N PHE A 774 -15.12 5.31 -31.24
CA PHE A 774 -15.11 4.74 -32.58
C PHE A 774 -16.49 4.75 -33.23
N THR A 775 -16.57 5.19 -34.49
CA THR A 775 -17.82 5.16 -35.27
C THR A 775 -18.23 3.72 -35.56
N GLY A 776 -19.53 3.43 -35.57
CA GLY A 776 -20.03 2.07 -35.84
C GLY A 776 -19.96 1.11 -34.64
N ILE A 777 -19.30 1.50 -33.55
CA ILE A 777 -19.30 0.77 -32.28
C ILE A 777 -20.38 1.36 -31.37
N PRO A 778 -21.36 0.57 -30.89
CA PRO A 778 -22.36 1.07 -29.95
C PRO A 778 -21.73 1.47 -28.62
N ILE A 779 -22.11 2.63 -28.09
CA ILE A 779 -21.76 3.10 -26.74
C ILE A 779 -23.03 3.19 -25.89
N THR A 780 -22.88 2.91 -24.59
CA THR A 780 -23.98 3.01 -23.62
C THR A 780 -23.87 4.30 -22.84
N LEU A 781 -24.98 5.04 -22.74
CA LEU A 781 -25.10 6.23 -21.92
C LEU A 781 -26.19 6.01 -20.87
N THR A 782 -25.89 6.33 -19.63
CA THR A 782 -26.84 6.26 -18.51
C THR A 782 -26.90 7.59 -17.79
N VAL A 783 -28.10 8.10 -17.55
CA VAL A 783 -28.36 9.25 -16.69
C VAL A 783 -29.00 8.78 -15.39
N THR A 784 -28.49 9.27 -14.27
CA THR A 784 -29.10 9.10 -12.95
C THR A 784 -29.51 10.46 -12.40
N PRO A 785 -30.82 10.79 -12.34
CA PRO A 785 -31.29 12.06 -11.76
C PRO A 785 -30.95 12.17 -10.28
N ASN A 786 -30.54 13.37 -9.85
CA ASN A 786 -30.39 13.66 -8.43
C ASN A 786 -31.76 13.83 -7.75
N GLU A 787 -31.78 13.77 -6.42
CA GLU A 787 -33.02 13.93 -5.65
C GLU A 787 -33.73 15.25 -5.99
N GLY A 788 -35.01 15.16 -6.34
CA GLY A 788 -35.84 16.32 -6.67
C GLY A 788 -35.90 16.65 -8.17
N TYR A 789 -35.11 15.98 -9.00
CA TYR A 789 -35.14 16.11 -10.46
C TYR A 789 -35.73 14.87 -11.12
N THR A 790 -36.23 15.03 -12.34
CA THR A 790 -36.66 13.92 -13.19
C THR A 790 -36.07 14.06 -14.58
N PHE A 791 -35.39 13.03 -15.07
CA PHE A 791 -34.89 13.00 -16.43
C PHE A 791 -36.04 13.01 -17.45
N THR A 792 -35.89 13.80 -18.51
CA THR A 792 -36.95 14.04 -19.50
C THR A 792 -36.53 13.87 -20.95
N GLY A 793 -35.24 13.71 -21.23
CA GLY A 793 -34.73 13.39 -22.56
C GLY A 793 -33.28 13.81 -22.77
N TRP A 794 -32.65 13.28 -23.81
CA TRP A 794 -31.22 13.46 -24.12
C TRP A 794 -30.90 14.71 -24.97
N GLY A 795 -31.86 15.61 -25.14
CA GLY A 795 -31.72 16.81 -25.98
C GLY A 795 -32.28 16.64 -27.38
N ASP A 796 -31.92 17.54 -28.30
CA ASP A 796 -32.49 17.59 -29.66
C ASP A 796 -31.92 16.53 -30.62
N GLU A 797 -30.73 15.99 -30.33
CA GLU A 797 -30.03 15.02 -31.20
C GLU A 797 -30.51 13.58 -30.99
N ILE A 798 -31.12 13.27 -29.84
CA ILE A 798 -31.63 11.94 -29.49
C ILE A 798 -33.08 12.02 -28.98
N ASP A 799 -34.01 11.46 -29.77
CA ASP A 799 -35.43 11.33 -29.42
C ASP A 799 -35.68 10.11 -28.52
N SER A 800 -35.23 10.18 -27.26
CA SER A 800 -35.45 9.17 -26.22
C SER A 800 -35.62 9.81 -24.85
N ASP A 801 -36.55 9.28 -24.06
CA ASP A 801 -36.78 9.60 -22.64
C ASP A 801 -36.30 8.48 -21.69
N SER A 802 -35.61 7.47 -22.22
CA SER A 802 -35.01 6.39 -21.43
C SER A 802 -33.76 6.88 -20.72
N GLU A 803 -33.64 6.59 -19.42
CA GLU A 803 -32.46 6.92 -18.60
C GLU A 803 -31.19 6.20 -19.07
N THR A 804 -31.32 5.02 -19.68
CA THR A 804 -30.22 4.33 -20.36
C THR A 804 -30.53 4.21 -21.85
N ILE A 805 -29.57 4.58 -22.69
CA ILE A 805 -29.63 4.44 -24.14
C ILE A 805 -28.35 3.82 -24.67
N GLU A 806 -28.46 3.17 -25.82
CA GLU A 806 -27.33 2.75 -26.63
C GLU A 806 -27.37 3.54 -27.94
N ILE A 807 -26.24 4.14 -28.33
CA ILE A 807 -26.10 4.86 -29.59
C ILE A 807 -24.90 4.38 -30.38
N THR A 808 -25.03 4.39 -31.70
CA THR A 808 -23.93 4.13 -32.62
C THR A 808 -23.57 5.43 -33.31
N LEU A 809 -22.32 5.86 -33.16
CA LEU A 809 -21.84 7.12 -33.71
C LEU A 809 -21.59 7.00 -35.22
N GLU A 810 -22.08 7.97 -36.00
CA GLU A 810 -21.76 8.15 -37.43
C GLU A 810 -20.93 9.42 -37.67
N ASP A 811 -21.12 10.45 -36.85
CA ASP A 811 -20.46 11.76 -36.85
C ASP A 811 -20.38 12.26 -35.39
N ASP A 812 -19.69 13.38 -35.14
CA ASP A 812 -19.68 14.06 -33.83
C ASP A 812 -21.11 14.33 -33.33
N ILE A 813 -21.32 14.18 -32.02
CA ILE A 813 -22.63 14.38 -31.36
C ILE A 813 -22.49 15.26 -30.12
N THR A 814 -23.46 16.13 -29.89
CA THR A 814 -23.56 16.93 -28.65
C THR A 814 -24.82 16.53 -27.89
N LEU A 815 -24.66 16.11 -26.65
CA LEU A 815 -25.73 15.68 -25.77
C LEU A 815 -25.98 16.73 -24.69
N GLU A 816 -27.25 17.08 -24.52
CA GLU A 816 -27.71 18.00 -23.47
C GLU A 816 -28.85 17.33 -22.69
N PRO A 817 -28.55 16.43 -21.73
CA PRO A 817 -29.57 15.78 -20.90
C PRO A 817 -30.47 16.79 -20.18
N GLN A 818 -31.78 16.60 -20.30
CA GLN A 818 -32.80 17.52 -19.82
C GLN A 818 -33.47 16.98 -18.56
N PHE A 819 -33.55 17.80 -17.51
CA PHE A 819 -34.23 17.47 -16.26
C PHE A 819 -35.35 18.48 -15.95
N ASN A 820 -36.35 18.06 -15.14
CA ASN A 820 -37.47 18.90 -14.69
C ASN A 820 -37.59 18.96 -13.17
#